data_AF-A0A2T5IMY0-F1
#
_entry.id   AF-A0A2T5IMY0-F1
#
_cell.length_a   1.000
_cell.length_b   1.000
_cell.length_c   1.000
_cell.angle_alpha   90.00
_cell.angle_beta   90.00
_cell.angle_gamma   90.00
#
_symmetry.space_group_name_H-M   'P 1'
#
loop_
_entity.id
_entity.type
_entity.pdbx_description
1 polymer ?
#
loop_
_entity_poly.entity_id
_entity_poly.type
_entity_poly.pdbx_seq_one_letter_code
_entity_poly.pdbx_strand_id
1 'polypeptide(L)'
;MTETAEKIVLDLVKAELNQFRPAQIEKVLALLGEGNTVPFIARYRKEATGSLDEVEIREIEERHQYATNLHKRKEEVIRIIAEQDKLTPELRAKIERADKMQRVEDLYRPYKQKRRTKAAIAREKGLAPFAEWLLAGPTGGSVEAKAKEFLNEEMELSTIEDVLAGAHEIIAEIVSDEPAYREHIREFTRKNGQFVSTAKDAESDEKGVFEMYYDFSQGVATAVPHRVLAMNRGEKTGILKVAIVVDEEKIFAYLAKKVLKNPQSIAAPIVQAAYEDSYRRFISPAIERELRNELTEAADAQAIDVFGDNLRNLLLQPPMKGKTVLGLDPAYRTGCKLAIVDATGKVLAKTVIYPHKPANQEKRAAAGPAFRKLLQDYNVEMVAIGNGTASRESELFTSEQIKQVPNTVYYAIVNEAGASVYSASDIAREEFPDFQVEERSAVSIARRLQDPLAELVKIDPKSVGVGQYQHDVSQKQLGERLDFVVETAVNQVGVNLNTASAPLLQHVAGLNKTIANNIVAFREENGAFDSRQQLKKVPRLGPKAFEQSVGFMRIVDGKNILDNTDIHPESYPAAKELLALAGLSLKDVGTDRAREDLGALDRAQARETTGLGKETLQDIITGLTKPGRDLRDDIAQPLLRQDVLSMEDLKPGMELQGTVRNVVDFGAFVDIGVKQDGMVHISKLSNRFVKHPSDVVAVGDIVTVWIDSVDTNKGRIALTMLTQQ
;
A
#
# COMPACT_ATOMS: atom_id res chain seq x y z
N MET A 1 -18.16 -24.18 1.92
CA MET A 1 -19.00 -23.95 3.12
C MET A 1 -20.31 -24.73 2.88
N THR A 2 -21.40 -24.52 3.61
CA THR A 2 -22.70 -25.00 3.10
C THR A 2 -23.16 -24.08 1.97
N GLU A 3 -23.95 -24.57 1.00
CA GLU A 3 -24.48 -23.74 -0.10
C GLU A 3 -25.27 -22.52 0.42
N THR A 4 -25.95 -22.68 1.56
CA THR A 4 -26.66 -21.59 2.24
C THR A 4 -25.72 -20.52 2.77
N ALA A 5 -24.57 -20.90 3.34
CA ALA A 5 -23.58 -19.94 3.84
C ALA A 5 -22.91 -19.15 2.71
N GLU A 6 -22.62 -19.80 1.59
CA GLU A 6 -22.06 -19.13 0.39
C GLU A 6 -23.03 -18.10 -0.17
N LYS A 7 -24.34 -18.43 -0.20
CA LYS A 7 -25.37 -17.48 -0.62
C LYS A 7 -25.46 -16.25 0.31
N ILE A 8 -25.42 -16.46 1.62
CA ILE A 8 -25.46 -15.35 2.60
C ILE A 8 -24.26 -14.41 2.44
N VAL A 9 -23.06 -14.98 2.29
CA VAL A 9 -21.83 -14.21 2.06
C VAL A 9 -21.94 -13.41 0.76
N LEU A 10 -22.38 -14.03 -0.32
CA LEU A 10 -22.52 -13.39 -1.62
C LEU A 10 -23.55 -12.24 -1.58
N ASP A 11 -24.69 -12.43 -0.93
CA ASP A 11 -25.72 -11.39 -0.80
C ASP A 11 -25.20 -10.18 -0.01
N LEU A 12 -24.38 -10.41 1.02
CA LEU A 12 -23.73 -9.34 1.78
C LEU A 12 -22.72 -8.56 0.93
N VAL A 13 -21.87 -9.25 0.16
CA VAL A 13 -20.91 -8.61 -0.75
C VAL A 13 -21.63 -7.75 -1.80
N LYS A 14 -22.71 -8.25 -2.39
CA LYS A 14 -23.52 -7.50 -3.36
C LYS A 14 -24.20 -6.27 -2.77
N ALA A 15 -24.65 -6.35 -1.52
CA ALA A 15 -25.30 -5.23 -0.85
C ALA A 15 -24.32 -4.10 -0.57
N GLU A 16 -23.06 -4.44 -0.28
CA GLU A 16 -22.04 -3.46 0.06
C GLU A 16 -21.30 -2.89 -1.16
N LEU A 17 -21.00 -3.72 -2.15
CA LEU A 17 -20.35 -3.29 -3.39
C LEU A 17 -21.37 -2.87 -4.46
N ASN A 18 -22.18 -1.87 -4.12
CA ASN A 18 -23.28 -1.41 -4.99
C ASN A 18 -22.82 -0.69 -6.27
N GLN A 19 -21.52 -0.37 -6.37
CA GLN A 19 -20.90 0.16 -7.58
C GLN A 19 -20.77 -0.90 -8.69
N PHE A 20 -20.77 -2.19 -8.34
CA PHE A 20 -20.68 -3.30 -9.29
C PHE A 20 -22.02 -3.97 -9.50
N ARG A 21 -22.28 -4.46 -10.72
CA ARG A 21 -23.50 -5.25 -10.96
C ARG A 21 -23.36 -6.61 -10.26
N PRO A 22 -24.44 -7.16 -9.66
CA PRO A 22 -24.40 -8.46 -8.99
C PRO A 22 -23.84 -9.60 -9.84
N ALA A 23 -24.14 -9.60 -11.15
CA ALA A 23 -23.62 -10.58 -12.10
C ALA A 23 -22.10 -10.47 -12.29
N GLN A 24 -21.51 -9.27 -12.18
CA GLN A 24 -20.06 -9.09 -12.29
C GLN A 24 -19.36 -9.69 -11.07
N ILE A 25 -19.89 -9.42 -9.87
CA ILE A 25 -19.38 -9.98 -8.60
C ILE A 25 -19.39 -11.52 -8.67
N GLU A 26 -20.52 -12.12 -9.06
CA GLU A 26 -20.65 -13.56 -9.22
C GLU A 26 -19.63 -14.13 -10.21
N LYS A 27 -19.45 -13.49 -11.37
CA LYS A 27 -18.51 -13.95 -12.40
C LYS A 27 -17.06 -13.83 -11.95
N VAL A 28 -16.69 -12.74 -11.30
CA VAL A 28 -15.34 -12.56 -10.74
C VAL A 28 -15.05 -13.65 -9.71
N LEU A 29 -15.94 -13.87 -8.74
CA LEU A 29 -15.75 -14.89 -7.70
C LEU A 29 -15.70 -16.32 -8.27
N ALA A 30 -16.50 -16.61 -9.30
CA ALA A 30 -16.42 -17.89 -10.01
C ALA A 30 -15.05 -18.08 -10.68
N LEU A 31 -14.57 -17.07 -11.42
CA LEU A 31 -13.27 -17.13 -12.09
C LEU A 31 -12.11 -17.27 -11.09
N LEU A 32 -12.14 -16.54 -9.97
CA LEU A 32 -11.16 -16.69 -8.89
C LEU A 32 -11.22 -18.09 -8.27
N GLY A 33 -12.43 -18.63 -8.04
CA GLY A 33 -12.64 -19.99 -7.55
C GLY A 33 -12.13 -21.09 -8.49
N GLU A 34 -12.11 -20.83 -9.80
CA GLU A 34 -11.49 -21.67 -10.83
C GLU A 34 -9.95 -21.55 -10.90
N GLY A 35 -9.35 -20.74 -10.01
CA GLY A 35 -7.91 -20.52 -9.94
C GLY A 35 -7.36 -19.58 -11.02
N ASN A 36 -8.21 -18.70 -11.58
CA ASN A 36 -7.73 -17.61 -12.42
C ASN A 36 -7.13 -16.49 -11.56
N THR A 37 -6.03 -15.92 -12.02
CA THR A 37 -5.34 -14.81 -11.35
C THR A 37 -5.99 -13.47 -11.70
N VAL A 38 -5.82 -12.47 -10.83
CA VAL A 38 -6.38 -11.13 -11.05
C VAL A 38 -5.92 -10.51 -12.39
N PRO A 39 -4.61 -10.49 -12.73
CA PRO A 39 -4.17 -9.94 -14.02
C PRO A 39 -4.75 -10.68 -15.23
N PHE A 40 -4.89 -12.01 -15.12
CA PHE A 40 -5.48 -12.82 -16.18
C PHE A 40 -6.97 -12.51 -16.40
N ILE A 41 -7.74 -12.36 -15.33
CA ILE A 41 -9.16 -12.01 -15.41
C ILE A 41 -9.32 -10.61 -16.04
N ALA A 42 -8.58 -9.61 -15.54
CA ALA A 42 -8.65 -8.23 -16.03
C ALA A 42 -8.31 -8.12 -17.52
N ARG A 43 -7.32 -8.91 -17.99
CA ARG A 43 -6.88 -8.85 -19.38
C ARG A 43 -7.69 -9.73 -20.33
N TYR A 44 -7.97 -10.98 -19.96
CA TYR A 44 -8.49 -11.99 -20.89
C TYR A 44 -9.93 -12.43 -20.63
N ARG A 45 -10.59 -11.90 -19.59
CA ARG A 45 -11.99 -12.22 -19.26
C ARG A 45 -12.88 -10.97 -19.17
N LYS A 46 -12.52 -9.91 -19.90
CA LYS A 46 -13.23 -8.61 -19.92
C LYS A 46 -14.71 -8.75 -20.20
N GLU A 47 -15.10 -9.56 -21.19
CA GLU A 47 -16.52 -9.78 -21.50
C GLU A 47 -17.30 -10.41 -20.35
N ALA A 48 -16.68 -11.34 -19.62
CA ALA A 48 -17.32 -12.05 -18.52
C ALA A 48 -17.51 -11.15 -17.29
N THR A 49 -16.56 -10.24 -17.05
CA THR A 49 -16.60 -9.33 -15.90
C THR A 49 -17.21 -7.97 -16.24
N GLY A 50 -17.45 -7.67 -17.51
CA GLY A 50 -17.86 -6.33 -17.95
C GLY A 50 -16.73 -5.30 -17.85
N SER A 51 -15.50 -5.73 -18.16
CA SER A 51 -14.26 -4.93 -18.20
C SER A 51 -13.83 -4.36 -16.85
N LEU A 52 -14.01 -5.12 -15.77
CA LEU A 52 -13.42 -4.75 -14.48
C LEU A 52 -11.90 -4.83 -14.53
N ASP A 53 -11.23 -3.85 -13.94
CA ASP A 53 -9.77 -3.79 -13.83
C ASP A 53 -9.23 -4.62 -12.64
N GLU A 54 -7.90 -4.69 -12.52
CA GLU A 54 -7.23 -5.45 -11.46
C GLU A 54 -7.62 -4.96 -10.05
N VAL A 55 -7.81 -3.65 -9.87
CA VAL A 55 -8.14 -3.03 -8.57
C VAL A 55 -9.58 -3.40 -8.18
N GLU A 56 -10.53 -3.27 -9.11
CA GLU A 56 -11.93 -3.63 -8.90
C GLU A 56 -12.10 -5.13 -8.61
N ILE A 57 -11.37 -5.99 -9.34
CA ILE A 57 -11.38 -7.45 -9.11
C ILE A 57 -10.83 -7.78 -7.71
N ARG A 58 -9.75 -7.10 -7.30
CA ARG A 58 -9.15 -7.30 -5.98
C ARG A 58 -10.07 -6.82 -4.86
N GLU A 59 -10.77 -5.70 -5.04
CA GLU A 59 -11.77 -5.21 -4.09
C GLU A 59 -12.87 -6.25 -3.85
N ILE A 60 -13.37 -6.88 -4.91
CA ILE A 60 -14.36 -7.96 -4.83
C ILE A 60 -13.83 -9.16 -4.04
N GLU A 61 -12.58 -9.59 -4.33
CA GLU A 61 -11.93 -10.71 -3.63
C GLU A 61 -11.78 -10.44 -2.13
N GLU A 62 -11.24 -9.27 -1.76
CA GLU A 62 -10.98 -8.89 -0.37
C GLU A 62 -12.28 -8.73 0.42
N ARG A 63 -13.30 -8.11 -0.16
CA ARG A 63 -14.61 -7.96 0.47
C ARG A 63 -15.28 -9.32 0.68
N HIS A 64 -15.21 -10.21 -0.31
CA HIS A 64 -15.71 -11.57 -0.16
C HIS A 64 -14.99 -12.35 0.94
N GLN A 65 -13.67 -12.20 1.05
CA GLN A 65 -12.88 -12.83 2.11
C GLN A 65 -13.26 -12.28 3.50
N TYR A 66 -13.45 -10.96 3.62
CA TYR A 66 -13.94 -10.36 4.87
C TYR A 66 -15.32 -10.90 5.25
N ALA A 67 -16.27 -10.88 4.31
CA ALA A 67 -17.64 -11.34 4.52
C ALA A 67 -17.67 -12.82 4.94
N THR A 68 -16.81 -13.64 4.31
CA THR A 68 -16.61 -15.05 4.67
C THR A 68 -16.10 -15.19 6.11
N ASN A 69 -15.09 -14.42 6.50
CA ASN A 69 -14.53 -14.45 7.85
C ASN A 69 -15.54 -13.98 8.91
N LEU A 70 -16.29 -12.93 8.61
CA LEU A 70 -17.37 -12.44 9.47
C LEU A 70 -18.45 -13.51 9.67
N HIS A 71 -18.89 -14.16 8.59
CA HIS A 71 -19.90 -15.22 8.66
C HIS A 71 -19.42 -16.40 9.51
N LYS A 72 -18.20 -16.89 9.28
CA LYS A 72 -17.60 -17.96 10.10
C LYS A 72 -17.56 -17.59 11.58
N ARG A 73 -17.21 -16.34 11.91
CA ARG A 73 -17.19 -15.88 13.31
C ARG A 73 -18.58 -15.83 13.93
N LYS A 74 -19.60 -15.40 13.18
CA LYS A 74 -21.00 -15.45 13.64
C LYS A 74 -21.42 -16.87 13.98
N GLU A 75 -21.15 -17.83 13.09
CA GLU A 75 -21.48 -19.24 13.32
C GLU A 75 -20.77 -19.80 14.56
N GLU A 76 -19.48 -19.49 14.73
CA GLU A 76 -18.70 -19.90 15.89
C GLU A 76 -19.28 -19.34 17.19
N VAL A 77 -19.59 -18.03 17.23
CA VAL A 77 -20.17 -17.37 18.39
C VAL A 77 -21.56 -17.93 18.73
N ILE A 78 -22.41 -18.14 17.73
CA ILE A 78 -23.73 -18.77 17.90
C ILE A 78 -23.56 -20.16 18.54
N ARG A 79 -22.62 -20.97 18.03
CA ARG A 79 -22.34 -22.31 18.57
C ARG A 79 -21.90 -22.24 20.03
N ILE A 80 -20.93 -21.40 20.37
CA ILE A 80 -20.40 -21.26 21.74
C ILE A 80 -21.48 -20.82 22.73
N ILE A 81 -22.39 -19.93 22.33
CA ILE A 81 -23.48 -19.47 23.21
C ILE A 81 -24.56 -20.55 23.34
N ALA A 82 -24.83 -21.31 22.27
CA ALA A 82 -25.75 -22.45 22.30
C ALA A 82 -25.27 -23.56 23.24
N GLU A 83 -23.97 -23.88 23.22
CA GLU A 83 -23.34 -24.85 24.13
C GLU A 83 -23.46 -24.48 25.62
N GLN A 84 -23.78 -23.21 25.94
CA GLN A 84 -24.03 -22.74 27.30
C GLN A 84 -25.53 -22.68 27.67
N ASP A 85 -26.42 -23.13 26.78
CA ASP A 85 -27.88 -23.01 26.91
C ASP A 85 -28.35 -21.54 27.12
N LYS A 86 -27.60 -20.57 26.60
CA LYS A 86 -27.90 -19.12 26.72
C LYS A 86 -28.35 -18.46 25.42
N LEU A 87 -28.43 -19.21 24.32
CA LEU A 87 -28.79 -18.65 23.01
C LEU A 87 -30.31 -18.47 22.90
N THR A 88 -30.78 -17.24 23.08
CA THR A 88 -32.19 -16.91 22.82
C THR A 88 -32.44 -16.63 21.33
N PRO A 89 -33.68 -16.79 20.82
CA PRO A 89 -34.02 -16.44 19.44
C PRO A 89 -33.69 -14.98 19.09
N GLU A 90 -33.88 -14.05 20.03
CA GLU A 90 -33.58 -12.63 19.84
C GLU A 90 -32.07 -12.37 19.75
N LEU A 91 -31.27 -13.05 20.59
CA LEU A 91 -29.82 -12.94 20.56
C LEU A 91 -29.25 -13.51 19.27
N ARG A 92 -29.74 -14.69 18.85
CA ARG A 92 -29.37 -15.29 17.57
C ARG A 92 -29.63 -14.32 16.41
N ALA A 93 -30.83 -13.74 16.35
CA ALA A 93 -31.18 -12.77 15.31
C ALA A 93 -30.28 -11.51 15.34
N LYS A 94 -29.87 -11.05 16.53
CA LYS A 94 -28.92 -9.92 16.66
C LYS A 94 -27.53 -10.27 16.12
N ILE A 95 -27.02 -11.47 16.38
CA ILE A 95 -25.71 -11.92 15.89
C ILE A 95 -25.75 -12.11 14.37
N GLU A 96 -26.81 -12.73 13.84
CA GLU A 96 -26.98 -12.94 12.39
C GLU A 96 -27.02 -11.61 11.63
N ARG A 97 -27.70 -10.59 12.19
CA ARG A 97 -27.79 -9.24 11.61
C ARG A 97 -26.55 -8.36 11.80
N ALA A 98 -25.57 -8.75 12.62
CA ALA A 98 -24.39 -7.94 12.85
C ALA A 98 -23.58 -7.76 11.55
N ASP A 99 -23.38 -6.54 11.10
CA ASP A 99 -22.69 -6.22 9.84
C ASP A 99 -21.17 -6.08 10.00
N LYS A 100 -20.69 -5.96 11.23
CA LYS A 100 -19.27 -5.79 11.57
C LYS A 100 -18.79 -6.83 12.58
N MET A 101 -17.51 -7.20 12.46
CA MET A 101 -16.84 -8.12 13.39
C MET A 101 -16.96 -7.64 14.85
N GLN A 102 -16.75 -6.34 15.09
CA GLN A 102 -16.82 -5.76 16.43
C GLN A 102 -18.20 -5.94 17.07
N ARG A 103 -19.28 -5.83 16.30
CA ARG A 103 -20.64 -6.01 16.81
C ARG A 103 -20.90 -7.44 17.26
N VAL A 104 -20.33 -8.41 16.53
CA VAL A 104 -20.36 -9.83 16.92
C VAL A 104 -19.61 -10.04 18.24
N GLU A 105 -18.43 -9.44 18.40
CA GLU A 105 -17.65 -9.53 19.64
C GLU A 105 -18.35 -8.88 20.84
N ASP A 106 -19.01 -7.73 20.66
CA ASP A 106 -19.79 -7.09 21.73
C ASP A 106 -20.95 -7.96 22.19
N LEU A 107 -21.68 -8.61 21.26
CA LEU A 107 -22.76 -9.53 21.59
C LEU A 107 -22.26 -10.82 22.25
N TYR A 108 -21.04 -11.26 21.91
CA TYR A 108 -20.42 -12.44 22.48
C TYR A 108 -19.85 -12.19 23.89
N ARG A 109 -19.45 -10.96 24.21
CA ARG A 109 -18.71 -10.61 25.44
C ARG A 109 -19.32 -11.15 26.75
N PRO A 110 -20.64 -11.11 26.99
CA PRO A 110 -21.23 -11.65 28.23
C PRO A 110 -21.06 -13.17 28.39
N TYR A 111 -20.83 -13.90 27.30
CA TYR A 111 -20.74 -15.36 27.24
C TYR A 111 -19.31 -15.87 27.07
N LYS A 112 -18.35 -14.94 26.94
CA LYS A 112 -16.94 -15.27 26.79
C LYS A 112 -16.41 -15.80 28.11
N GLN A 113 -15.71 -16.94 28.11
CA GLN A 113 -15.07 -17.46 29.32
C GLN A 113 -14.03 -16.44 29.82
N LYS A 114 -14.20 -15.96 31.05
CA LYS A 114 -13.34 -14.96 31.68
C LYS A 114 -12.36 -15.60 32.65
N ARG A 115 -11.17 -15.02 32.79
CA ARG A 115 -10.31 -15.27 33.96
C ARG A 115 -11.07 -14.88 35.23
N ARG A 116 -10.78 -15.52 36.37
CA ARG A 116 -11.43 -15.27 37.66
C ARG A 116 -11.36 -13.78 38.06
N THR A 117 -12.40 -13.00 37.72
CA THR A 117 -12.49 -11.55 37.96
C THR A 117 -12.88 -11.25 39.40
N LYS A 118 -12.69 -10.02 39.87
CA LYS A 118 -13.20 -9.59 41.19
C LYS A 118 -14.72 -9.77 41.32
N ALA A 119 -15.45 -9.50 40.23
CA ALA A 119 -16.89 -9.75 40.15
C ALA A 119 -17.22 -11.26 40.22
N ALA A 120 -16.46 -12.13 39.52
CA ALA A 120 -16.63 -13.58 39.63
C ALA A 120 -16.38 -14.07 41.06
N ILE A 121 -15.31 -13.61 41.71
CA ILE A 121 -15.01 -13.90 43.13
C ILE A 121 -16.17 -13.43 44.02
N ALA A 122 -16.69 -12.22 43.82
CA ALA A 122 -17.83 -11.72 44.59
C ALA A 122 -19.10 -12.56 44.38
N ARG A 123 -19.35 -13.08 43.16
CA ARG A 123 -20.46 -14.01 42.90
C ARG A 123 -20.24 -15.36 43.58
N GLU A 124 -19.03 -15.91 43.54
CA GLU A 124 -18.63 -17.13 44.27
C GLU A 124 -18.84 -16.95 45.79
N LYS A 125 -18.60 -15.74 46.32
CA LYS A 125 -18.87 -15.35 47.71
C LYS A 125 -20.36 -15.10 48.03
N GLY A 126 -21.27 -15.33 47.07
CA GLY A 126 -22.71 -15.23 47.28
C GLY A 126 -23.29 -13.82 47.25
N LEU A 127 -22.57 -12.82 46.73
CA LEU A 127 -23.01 -11.42 46.71
C LEU A 127 -23.93 -11.04 45.55
N ALA A 128 -24.22 -11.96 44.62
CA ALA A 128 -25.09 -11.68 43.47
C ALA A 128 -26.50 -11.19 43.87
N PRO A 129 -27.20 -11.82 44.84
CA PRO A 129 -28.53 -11.35 45.27
C PRO A 129 -28.50 -9.94 45.89
N PHE A 130 -27.39 -9.57 46.56
CA PHE A 130 -27.24 -8.23 47.12
C PHE A 130 -27.06 -7.17 46.02
N ALA A 131 -26.23 -7.45 45.01
CA ALA A 131 -26.07 -6.59 43.84
C ALA A 131 -27.38 -6.42 43.05
N GLU A 132 -28.15 -7.49 42.86
CA GLU A 132 -29.47 -7.45 42.23
C GLU A 132 -30.47 -6.61 43.04
N TRP A 133 -30.45 -6.72 44.37
CA TRP A 133 -31.27 -5.89 45.25
C TRP A 133 -30.93 -4.40 45.12
N LEU A 134 -29.63 -4.03 45.08
CA LEU A 134 -29.21 -2.65 44.85
C LEU A 134 -29.72 -2.11 43.50
N LEU A 135 -29.59 -2.91 42.42
CA LEU A 135 -30.06 -2.58 41.08
C LEU A 135 -31.59 -2.51 40.97
N ALA A 136 -32.34 -3.19 41.84
CA ALA A 136 -33.79 -3.14 41.86
C ALA A 136 -34.34 -1.77 42.32
N GLY A 137 -33.53 -0.97 43.01
CA GLY A 137 -33.87 0.39 43.43
C GLY A 137 -34.78 0.47 44.67
N PRO A 138 -34.36 -0.08 45.82
CA PRO A 138 -35.13 -0.06 47.06
C PRO A 138 -35.35 1.38 47.57
N THR A 139 -36.56 1.67 48.07
CA THR A 139 -36.94 3.00 48.57
C THR A 139 -37.07 3.09 50.09
N GLY A 140 -36.96 1.96 50.81
CA GLY A 140 -37.06 1.91 52.27
C GLY A 140 -36.03 0.95 52.89
N GLY A 141 -35.72 1.18 54.16
CA GLY A 141 -34.69 0.44 54.90
C GLY A 141 -33.33 1.14 54.90
N SER A 142 -32.27 0.38 55.21
CA SER A 142 -30.87 0.82 55.17
C SER A 142 -30.06 -0.19 54.36
N VAL A 143 -29.18 0.32 53.50
CA VAL A 143 -28.30 -0.53 52.69
C VAL A 143 -27.32 -1.29 53.58
N GLU A 144 -26.83 -0.65 54.63
CA GLU A 144 -25.96 -1.23 55.65
C GLU A 144 -26.65 -2.38 56.39
N ALA A 145 -27.93 -2.20 56.74
CA ALA A 145 -28.73 -3.26 57.37
C ALA A 145 -28.88 -4.47 56.43
N LYS A 146 -29.12 -4.22 55.14
CA LYS A 146 -29.22 -5.31 54.15
C LYS A 146 -27.87 -5.99 53.90
N ALA A 147 -26.77 -5.24 53.87
CA ALA A 147 -25.42 -5.75 53.68
C ALA A 147 -24.98 -6.68 54.83
N LYS A 148 -25.42 -6.41 56.07
CA LYS A 148 -25.15 -7.30 57.22
C LYS A 148 -25.66 -8.72 57.04
N GLU A 149 -26.72 -8.93 56.26
CA GLU A 149 -27.26 -10.26 55.95
C GLU A 149 -26.30 -11.10 55.08
N PHE A 150 -25.29 -10.47 54.47
CA PHE A 150 -24.32 -11.10 53.58
C PHE A 150 -22.90 -11.21 54.20
N LEU A 151 -22.73 -10.87 55.48
CA LEU A 151 -21.47 -11.09 56.19
C LEU A 151 -21.19 -12.58 56.36
N ASN A 152 -19.97 -12.99 56.05
CA ASN A 152 -19.55 -14.38 56.13
C ASN A 152 -18.03 -14.46 56.29
N GLU A 153 -17.55 -14.85 57.48
CA GLU A 153 -16.12 -14.97 57.77
C GLU A 153 -15.42 -16.04 56.92
N GLU A 154 -16.09 -17.17 56.62
CA GLU A 154 -15.52 -18.25 55.78
C GLU A 154 -15.30 -17.81 54.32
N MET A 155 -16.08 -16.83 53.86
CA MET A 155 -15.97 -16.25 52.53
C MET A 155 -15.18 -14.93 52.52
N GLU A 156 -14.50 -14.59 53.62
CA GLU A 156 -13.75 -13.33 53.83
C GLU A 156 -14.61 -12.07 53.57
N LEU A 157 -15.87 -12.09 54.04
CA LEU A 157 -16.79 -10.95 54.04
C LEU A 157 -17.01 -10.51 55.49
N SER A 158 -15.97 -9.94 56.09
CA SER A 158 -15.94 -9.62 57.53
C SER A 158 -16.54 -8.25 57.86
N THR A 159 -16.63 -7.35 56.87
CA THR A 159 -17.15 -5.99 57.05
C THR A 159 -18.23 -5.63 56.04
N ILE A 160 -19.02 -4.59 56.34
CA ILE A 160 -20.05 -4.07 55.42
C ILE A 160 -19.37 -3.54 54.16
N GLU A 161 -18.19 -2.95 54.31
CA GLU A 161 -17.34 -2.46 53.23
C GLU A 161 -16.93 -3.57 52.27
N ASP A 162 -16.58 -4.76 52.76
CA ASP A 162 -16.26 -5.93 51.92
C ASP A 162 -17.45 -6.35 51.05
N VAL A 163 -18.64 -6.37 51.65
CA VAL A 163 -19.91 -6.70 50.97
C VAL A 163 -20.25 -5.65 49.90
N LEU A 164 -20.13 -4.36 50.24
CA LEU A 164 -20.37 -3.25 49.32
C LEU A 164 -19.35 -3.24 48.16
N ALA A 165 -18.07 -3.48 48.45
CA ALA A 165 -17.03 -3.55 47.43
C ALA A 165 -17.24 -4.74 46.48
N GLY A 166 -17.64 -5.90 47.00
CA GLY A 166 -17.98 -7.06 46.17
C GLY A 166 -19.20 -6.79 45.28
N ALA A 167 -20.25 -6.16 45.81
CA ALA A 167 -21.42 -5.77 45.02
C ALA A 167 -21.09 -4.70 43.97
N HIS A 168 -20.23 -3.73 44.30
CA HIS A 168 -19.71 -2.73 43.37
C HIS A 168 -19.02 -3.40 42.18
N GLU A 169 -18.14 -4.38 42.41
CA GLU A 169 -17.45 -5.09 41.32
C GLU A 169 -18.44 -5.89 40.45
N ILE A 170 -19.48 -6.50 41.03
CA ILE A 170 -20.54 -7.19 40.27
C ILE A 170 -21.30 -6.20 39.39
N ILE A 171 -21.75 -5.07 39.95
CA ILE A 171 -22.51 -4.04 39.21
C ILE A 171 -21.63 -3.43 38.11
N ALA A 172 -20.36 -3.14 38.41
CA ALA A 172 -19.44 -2.58 37.44
C ALA A 172 -19.21 -3.54 36.26
N GLU A 173 -19.13 -4.85 36.49
CA GLU A 173 -19.04 -5.84 35.41
C GLU A 173 -20.33 -5.93 34.59
N ILE A 174 -21.51 -5.94 35.24
CA ILE A 174 -22.82 -5.91 34.56
C ILE A 174 -22.92 -4.72 33.60
N VAL A 175 -22.55 -3.53 34.07
CA VAL A 175 -22.57 -2.30 33.26
C VAL A 175 -21.56 -2.36 32.12
N SER A 176 -20.35 -2.88 32.37
CA SER A 176 -19.29 -2.95 31.35
C SER A 176 -19.59 -3.96 30.24
N ASP A 177 -20.33 -5.03 30.53
CA ASP A 177 -20.62 -6.09 29.56
C ASP A 177 -21.90 -5.83 28.76
N GLU A 178 -22.74 -4.88 29.15
CA GLU A 178 -24.00 -4.58 28.46
C GLU A 178 -23.74 -4.02 27.04
N PRO A 179 -24.06 -4.78 25.97
CA PRO A 179 -23.71 -4.38 24.60
C PRO A 179 -24.39 -3.08 24.16
N ALA A 180 -25.59 -2.76 24.68
CA ALA A 180 -26.28 -1.52 24.33
C ALA A 180 -25.60 -0.28 24.92
N TYR A 181 -24.95 -0.40 26.08
CA TYR A 181 -24.23 0.72 26.69
C TYR A 181 -22.95 1.00 25.94
N ARG A 182 -22.18 -0.05 25.62
CA ARG A 182 -20.96 0.07 24.83
C ARG A 182 -21.21 0.72 23.48
N GLU A 183 -22.24 0.26 22.76
CA GLU A 183 -22.62 0.80 21.46
C GLU A 183 -22.95 2.30 21.55
N HIS A 184 -23.82 2.68 22.48
CA HIS A 184 -24.23 4.09 22.64
C HIS A 184 -23.04 4.99 22.99
N ILE A 185 -22.19 4.54 23.93
CA ILE A 185 -21.02 5.31 24.36
C ILE A 185 -20.01 5.40 23.21
N ARG A 186 -19.81 4.33 22.42
CA ARG A 186 -18.91 4.34 21.26
C ARG A 186 -19.37 5.36 20.22
N GLU A 187 -20.64 5.34 19.84
CA GLU A 187 -21.20 6.30 18.88
C GLU A 187 -21.16 7.72 19.41
N PHE A 188 -21.45 7.91 20.70
CA PHE A 188 -21.39 9.22 21.34
C PHE A 188 -19.95 9.77 21.34
N THR A 189 -18.95 8.96 21.70
CA THR A 189 -17.54 9.33 21.69
C THR A 189 -17.02 9.54 20.27
N ARG A 190 -17.44 8.72 19.29
CA ARG A 190 -17.05 8.93 17.88
C ARG A 190 -17.54 10.29 17.37
N LYS A 191 -18.78 10.65 17.69
CA LYS A 191 -19.41 11.88 17.20
C LYS A 191 -18.94 13.15 17.93
N ASN A 192 -18.74 13.08 19.24
CA ASN A 192 -18.52 14.26 20.09
C ASN A 192 -17.13 14.30 20.74
N GLY A 193 -16.35 13.23 20.65
CA GLY A 193 -15.01 13.15 21.21
C GLY A 193 -14.00 13.99 20.43
N GLN A 194 -12.96 14.40 21.14
CA GLN A 194 -11.80 15.11 20.61
C GLN A 194 -10.58 14.18 20.64
N PHE A 195 -9.90 14.07 19.51
CA PHE A 195 -8.60 13.43 19.39
C PHE A 195 -7.52 14.48 19.71
N VAL A 196 -6.86 14.32 20.85
CA VAL A 196 -5.99 15.32 21.46
C VAL A 196 -4.55 14.80 21.51
N SER A 197 -3.58 15.68 21.23
CA SER A 197 -2.16 15.45 21.48
C SER A 197 -1.60 16.55 22.37
N THR A 198 -0.78 16.15 23.34
CA THR A 198 -0.04 17.05 24.21
C THR A 198 1.44 16.68 24.24
N ALA A 199 2.33 17.67 24.36
CA ALA A 199 3.76 17.42 24.55
C ALA A 199 4.01 16.64 25.85
N LYS A 200 4.82 15.58 25.72
CA LYS A 200 5.33 14.79 26.85
C LYS A 200 6.80 15.11 27.11
N ASP A 201 7.60 15.22 26.05
CA ASP A 201 9.01 15.56 26.10
C ASP A 201 9.41 16.32 24.82
N ALA A 202 9.13 17.62 24.79
CA ALA A 202 9.39 18.47 23.62
C ALA A 202 10.89 18.76 23.41
N GLU A 203 11.71 18.68 24.45
CA GLU A 203 13.16 18.95 24.36
C GLU A 203 13.88 17.87 23.56
N SER A 204 13.36 16.63 23.58
CA SER A 204 13.85 15.52 22.77
C SER A 204 13.53 15.64 21.26
N ASP A 205 12.77 16.66 20.83
CA ASP A 205 12.48 16.95 19.42
C ASP A 205 13.37 18.08 18.89
N GLU A 206 14.67 17.79 18.72
CA GLU A 206 15.70 18.78 18.34
C GLU A 206 15.36 19.63 17.09
N LYS A 207 14.53 19.09 16.18
CA LYS A 207 14.14 19.75 14.93
C LYS A 207 12.72 20.30 14.94
N GLY A 208 12.00 20.19 16.06
CA GLY A 208 10.60 20.61 16.18
C GLY A 208 9.69 19.93 15.16
N VAL A 209 9.92 18.63 14.88
CA VAL A 209 9.15 17.87 13.88
C VAL A 209 7.68 17.80 14.27
N PHE A 210 7.39 17.71 15.57
CA PHE A 210 6.05 17.56 16.12
C PHE A 210 5.51 18.86 16.76
N GLU A 211 6.15 20.00 16.51
CA GLU A 211 5.80 21.30 17.12
C GLU A 211 4.30 21.63 17.02
N MET A 212 3.71 21.38 15.84
CA MET A 212 2.28 21.62 15.59
C MET A 212 1.34 20.69 16.38
N TYR A 213 1.86 19.64 17.03
CA TYR A 213 1.12 18.64 17.79
C TYR A 213 1.41 18.68 19.29
N TYR A 214 2.17 19.66 19.79
CA TYR A 214 2.44 19.83 21.22
C TYR A 214 1.23 20.27 22.03
N ASP A 215 0.30 20.99 21.39
CA ASP A 215 -1.03 21.29 21.91
C ASP A 215 -2.00 21.30 20.73
N PHE A 216 -2.59 20.13 20.45
CA PHE A 216 -3.43 19.94 19.27
C PHE A 216 -4.69 19.16 19.61
N SER A 217 -5.81 19.56 19.01
CA SER A 217 -7.09 18.90 19.16
C SER A 217 -7.88 18.96 17.84
N GLN A 218 -8.55 17.85 17.50
CA GLN A 218 -9.52 17.78 16.40
C GLN A 218 -10.65 16.81 16.75
N GLY A 219 -11.82 16.96 16.15
CA GLY A 219 -12.93 16.02 16.35
C GLY A 219 -12.57 14.62 15.84
N VAL A 220 -12.95 13.57 16.58
CA VAL A 220 -12.69 12.16 16.21
C VAL A 220 -13.30 11.83 14.84
N ALA A 221 -14.56 12.23 14.59
CA ALA A 221 -15.24 12.00 13.31
C ALA A 221 -14.62 12.74 12.11
N THR A 222 -13.82 13.78 12.36
CA THR A 222 -13.18 14.62 11.33
C THR A 222 -11.67 14.47 11.31
N ALA A 223 -11.13 13.46 12.00
CA ALA A 223 -9.70 13.27 12.12
C ALA A 223 -9.08 12.96 10.76
N VAL A 224 -8.03 13.69 10.40
CA VAL A 224 -7.37 13.56 9.11
C VAL A 224 -6.26 12.50 9.17
N PRO A 225 -6.23 11.51 8.26
CA PRO A 225 -5.26 10.40 8.21
C PRO A 225 -3.79 10.75 8.46
N HIS A 226 -3.20 11.67 7.68
CA HIS A 226 -1.79 12.04 7.88
C HIS A 226 -1.49 12.62 9.28
N ARG A 227 -2.47 13.27 9.93
CA ARG A 227 -2.31 13.78 11.31
C ARG A 227 -2.39 12.66 12.32
N VAL A 228 -3.25 11.67 12.09
CA VAL A 228 -3.31 10.45 12.92
C VAL A 228 -1.96 9.74 12.89
N LEU A 229 -1.36 9.55 11.71
CA LEU A 229 -0.03 8.94 11.57
C LEU A 229 1.05 9.77 12.27
N ALA A 230 1.04 11.11 12.11
CA ALA A 230 2.01 11.98 12.76
C ALA A 230 1.91 11.93 14.30
N MET A 231 0.69 11.99 14.85
CA MET A 231 0.44 11.90 16.28
C MET A 231 0.82 10.52 16.83
N ASN A 232 0.44 9.43 16.15
CA ASN A 232 0.81 8.06 16.52
C ASN A 232 2.32 7.86 16.53
N ARG A 233 3.03 8.40 15.52
CA ARG A 233 4.50 8.36 15.47
C ARG A 233 5.11 9.14 16.64
N GLY A 234 4.65 10.36 16.89
CA GLY A 234 5.13 11.19 18.00
C GLY A 234 4.94 10.51 19.36
N GLU A 235 3.82 9.83 19.55
CA GLU A 235 3.55 9.01 20.74
C GLU A 235 4.50 7.80 20.84
N LYS A 236 4.69 7.06 19.75
CA LYS A 236 5.61 5.91 19.68
C LYS A 236 7.06 6.31 19.98
N THR A 237 7.47 7.51 19.59
CA THR A 237 8.79 8.07 19.90
C THR A 237 8.89 8.66 21.32
N GLY A 238 7.78 8.73 22.07
CA GLY A 238 7.74 9.24 23.44
C GLY A 238 7.66 10.77 23.58
N ILE A 239 7.62 11.51 22.47
CA ILE A 239 7.57 12.99 22.43
C ILE A 239 6.16 13.50 22.73
N LEU A 240 5.13 12.79 22.26
CA LEU A 240 3.71 13.15 22.43
C LEU A 240 2.99 12.17 23.37
N LYS A 241 1.87 12.63 23.91
CA LYS A 241 0.83 11.79 24.51
C LYS A 241 -0.47 12.02 23.73
N VAL A 242 -1.12 10.94 23.30
CA VAL A 242 -2.31 11.01 22.45
C VAL A 242 -3.49 10.34 23.15
N ALA A 243 -4.64 11.02 23.19
CA ALA A 243 -5.84 10.52 23.84
C ALA A 243 -7.13 10.91 23.10
N ILE A 244 -8.21 10.19 23.36
CA ILE A 244 -9.57 10.63 23.01
C ILE A 244 -10.27 11.12 24.28
N VAL A 245 -10.70 12.38 24.26
CA VAL A 245 -11.40 13.03 25.37
C VAL A 245 -12.85 13.30 24.97
N VAL A 246 -13.79 13.02 25.86
CA VAL A 246 -15.22 13.29 25.67
C VAL A 246 -15.84 13.75 26.98
N ASP A 247 -16.96 14.47 26.88
CA ASP A 247 -17.76 14.92 28.02
C ASP A 247 -18.39 13.72 28.77
N GLU A 248 -17.76 13.33 29.89
CA GLU A 248 -18.20 12.20 30.74
C GLU A 248 -19.57 12.45 31.38
N GLU A 249 -19.95 13.71 31.65
CA GLU A 249 -21.22 14.01 32.33
C GLU A 249 -22.41 13.56 31.51
N LYS A 250 -22.34 13.71 30.17
CA LYS A 250 -23.38 13.22 29.25
C LYS A 250 -23.46 11.69 29.23
N ILE A 251 -22.33 11.01 29.38
CA ILE A 251 -22.27 9.55 29.46
C ILE A 251 -22.86 9.08 30.79
N PHE A 252 -22.53 9.73 31.90
CA PHE A 252 -23.12 9.44 33.20
C PHE A 252 -24.62 9.71 33.23
N ALA A 253 -25.09 10.79 32.62
CA ALA A 253 -26.52 11.06 32.48
C ALA A 253 -27.25 9.94 31.71
N TYR A 254 -26.63 9.40 30.66
CA TYR A 254 -27.16 8.24 29.94
C TYR A 254 -27.18 6.98 30.80
N LEU A 255 -26.07 6.65 31.47
CA LEU A 255 -25.97 5.47 32.34
C LEU A 255 -26.92 5.56 33.53
N ALA A 256 -27.05 6.73 34.16
CA ALA A 256 -28.02 6.99 35.22
C ALA A 256 -29.44 6.62 34.77
N LYS A 257 -29.86 7.08 33.58
CA LYS A 257 -31.19 6.78 33.02
C LYS A 257 -31.41 5.29 32.73
N LYS A 258 -30.35 4.54 32.45
CA LYS A 258 -30.43 3.12 32.06
C LYS A 258 -30.26 2.15 33.22
N VAL A 259 -29.38 2.48 34.17
CA VAL A 259 -28.98 1.60 35.27
C VAL A 259 -29.81 1.89 36.52
N LEU A 260 -30.14 3.15 36.81
CA LEU A 260 -30.97 3.50 37.97
C LEU A 260 -32.45 3.37 37.64
N LYS A 261 -33.11 2.34 38.19
CA LYS A 261 -34.57 2.17 38.08
C LYS A 261 -35.35 3.27 38.80
N ASN A 262 -34.82 3.74 39.92
CA ASN A 262 -35.41 4.83 40.71
C ASN A 262 -34.30 5.74 41.27
N PRO A 263 -34.20 7.00 40.80
CA PRO A 263 -33.22 7.97 41.31
C PRO A 263 -33.38 8.31 42.80
N GLN A 264 -34.57 8.09 43.39
CA GLN A 264 -34.84 8.32 44.82
C GLN A 264 -34.55 7.09 45.68
N SER A 265 -33.95 6.05 45.11
CA SER A 265 -33.56 4.83 45.83
C SER A 265 -32.48 5.12 46.87
N ILE A 266 -32.54 4.44 48.02
CA ILE A 266 -31.46 4.47 49.01
C ILE A 266 -30.15 3.86 48.47
N ALA A 267 -30.24 3.02 47.44
CA ALA A 267 -29.09 2.43 46.77
C ALA A 267 -28.53 3.30 45.62
N ALA A 268 -29.19 4.41 45.26
CA ALA A 268 -28.81 5.20 44.09
C ALA A 268 -27.35 5.71 44.12
N PRO A 269 -26.81 6.24 45.24
CA PRO A 269 -25.41 6.67 45.29
C PRO A 269 -24.40 5.53 45.09
N ILE A 270 -24.72 4.33 45.58
CA ILE A 270 -23.84 3.15 45.47
C ILE A 270 -23.84 2.63 44.03
N VAL A 271 -25.02 2.53 43.42
CA VAL A 271 -25.14 2.12 42.01
C VAL A 271 -24.49 3.16 41.09
N GLN A 272 -24.59 4.46 41.43
CA GLN A 272 -23.90 5.53 40.72
C GLN A 272 -22.38 5.38 40.76
N ALA A 273 -21.80 5.22 41.94
CA ALA A 273 -20.36 4.98 42.06
C ALA A 273 -19.91 3.77 41.23
N ALA A 274 -20.71 2.69 41.19
CA ALA A 274 -20.40 1.49 40.44
C ALA A 274 -20.44 1.68 38.92
N TYR A 275 -21.44 2.37 38.35
CA TYR A 275 -21.47 2.59 36.89
C TYR A 275 -20.44 3.64 36.44
N GLU A 276 -20.12 4.64 37.26
CA GLU A 276 -19.07 5.62 36.95
C GLU A 276 -17.68 4.97 36.94
N ASP A 277 -17.38 4.14 37.94
CA ASP A 277 -16.15 3.32 37.96
C ASP A 277 -16.12 2.36 36.77
N SER A 278 -17.24 1.69 36.46
CA SER A 278 -17.35 0.81 35.29
C SER A 278 -16.98 1.53 34.00
N TYR A 279 -17.50 2.75 33.82
CA TYR A 279 -17.17 3.56 32.66
C TYR A 279 -15.67 3.88 32.61
N ARG A 280 -15.12 4.48 33.67
CA ARG A 280 -13.72 4.94 33.69
C ARG A 280 -12.71 3.80 33.59
N ARG A 281 -12.96 2.68 34.29
CA ARG A 281 -12.02 1.56 34.38
C ARG A 281 -12.12 0.58 33.21
N PHE A 282 -13.30 0.39 32.64
CA PHE A 282 -13.52 -0.66 31.64
C PHE A 282 -14.03 -0.17 30.30
N ILE A 283 -15.05 0.70 30.28
CA ILE A 283 -15.72 1.08 29.03
C ILE A 283 -14.88 2.12 28.26
N SER A 284 -14.48 3.21 28.92
CA SER A 284 -13.73 4.31 28.32
C SER A 284 -12.40 3.85 27.70
N PRO A 285 -11.51 3.12 28.42
CA PRO A 285 -10.24 2.68 27.84
C PRO A 285 -10.40 1.63 26.72
N ALA A 286 -11.50 0.87 26.73
CA ALA A 286 -11.80 -0.05 25.65
C ALA A 286 -12.28 0.69 24.40
N ILE A 287 -13.22 1.63 24.55
CA ILE A 287 -13.76 2.42 23.44
C ILE A 287 -12.70 3.36 22.86
N GLU A 288 -11.85 3.96 23.70
CA GLU A 288 -10.73 4.76 23.22
C GLU A 288 -9.78 3.93 22.34
N ARG A 289 -9.39 2.73 22.79
CA ARG A 289 -8.57 1.82 21.98
C ARG A 289 -9.26 1.41 20.68
N GLU A 290 -10.55 1.10 20.73
CA GLU A 290 -11.35 0.76 19.55
C GLU A 290 -11.35 1.92 18.54
N LEU A 291 -11.70 3.14 18.97
CA LEU A 291 -11.76 4.30 18.09
C LEU A 291 -10.37 4.73 17.58
N ARG A 292 -9.33 4.65 18.41
CA ARG A 292 -7.95 4.91 17.98
C ARG A 292 -7.48 3.88 16.95
N ASN A 293 -7.85 2.61 17.12
CA ASN A 293 -7.57 1.58 16.12
C ASN A 293 -8.33 1.85 14.82
N GLU A 294 -9.62 2.20 14.87
CA GLU A 294 -10.39 2.60 13.67
C GLU A 294 -9.73 3.76 12.92
N LEU A 295 -9.30 4.80 13.65
CA LEU A 295 -8.57 5.93 13.06
C LEU A 295 -7.23 5.52 12.45
N THR A 296 -6.51 4.61 13.10
CA THR A 296 -5.22 4.10 12.64
C THR A 296 -5.39 3.22 11.41
N GLU A 297 -6.36 2.30 11.40
CA GLU A 297 -6.66 1.44 10.25
C GLU A 297 -7.07 2.27 9.03
N ALA A 298 -7.91 3.30 9.21
CA ALA A 298 -8.27 4.21 8.14
C ALA A 298 -7.06 5.01 7.62
N ALA A 299 -6.18 5.44 8.52
CA ALA A 299 -5.00 6.20 8.14
C ALA A 299 -3.93 5.34 7.44
N ASP A 300 -3.74 4.12 7.91
CA ASP A 300 -2.87 3.12 7.30
C ASP A 300 -3.37 2.78 5.89
N ALA A 301 -4.67 2.49 5.72
CA ALA A 301 -5.26 2.17 4.43
C ALA A 301 -4.99 3.27 3.39
N GLN A 302 -5.31 4.52 3.72
CA GLN A 302 -5.07 5.65 2.82
C GLN A 302 -3.58 5.81 2.49
N ALA A 303 -2.70 5.76 3.48
CA ALA A 303 -1.26 5.92 3.24
C ALA A 303 -0.68 4.77 2.41
N ILE A 304 -1.11 3.54 2.66
CA ILE A 304 -0.71 2.35 1.91
C ILE A 304 -1.17 2.43 0.46
N ASP A 305 -2.37 2.97 0.19
CA ASP A 305 -2.84 3.20 -1.17
C ASP A 305 -1.95 4.20 -1.92
N VAL A 306 -1.62 5.33 -1.28
CA VAL A 306 -0.69 6.33 -1.84
C VAL A 306 0.70 5.73 -2.10
N PHE A 307 1.21 4.90 -1.18
CA PHE A 307 2.48 4.20 -1.36
C PHE A 307 2.43 3.22 -2.54
N GLY A 308 1.30 2.53 -2.72
CA GLY A 308 1.04 1.67 -3.87
C GLY A 308 1.09 2.45 -5.18
N ASP A 309 0.42 3.59 -5.24
CA ASP A 309 0.41 4.46 -6.44
C ASP A 309 1.81 5.02 -6.74
N ASN A 310 2.54 5.44 -5.71
CA ASN A 310 3.91 5.91 -5.85
C ASN A 310 4.83 4.81 -6.41
N LEU A 311 4.72 3.58 -5.88
CA LEU A 311 5.47 2.44 -6.39
C LEU A 311 5.07 2.13 -7.83
N ARG A 312 3.77 2.11 -8.15
CA ARG A 312 3.26 1.83 -9.49
C ARG A 312 3.88 2.80 -10.50
N ASN A 313 3.84 4.09 -10.19
CA ASN A 313 4.38 5.13 -11.07
C ASN A 313 5.90 4.99 -11.23
N LEU A 314 6.63 4.63 -10.18
CA LEU A 314 8.06 4.38 -10.25
C LEU A 314 8.40 3.15 -11.14
N LEU A 315 7.63 2.07 -11.02
CA LEU A 315 7.81 0.85 -11.82
C LEU A 315 7.48 1.08 -13.30
N LEU A 316 6.47 1.91 -13.58
CA LEU A 316 6.01 2.21 -14.93
C LEU A 316 6.78 3.35 -15.61
N GLN A 317 7.85 3.85 -15.00
CA GLN A 317 8.69 4.86 -15.64
C GLN A 317 9.25 4.34 -16.99
N PRO A 318 9.32 5.21 -18.01
CA PRO A 318 9.76 4.81 -19.33
C PRO A 318 11.24 4.37 -19.32
N PRO A 319 11.54 3.21 -19.94
CA PRO A 319 12.90 2.67 -20.00
C PRO A 319 13.77 3.37 -21.07
N MET A 320 15.03 3.65 -20.77
CA MET A 320 16.04 4.12 -21.75
C MET A 320 16.71 2.93 -22.46
N LYS A 321 15.95 2.28 -23.34
CA LYS A 321 16.36 1.07 -24.07
C LYS A 321 17.58 1.31 -24.97
N GLY A 322 18.49 0.34 -25.03
CA GLY A 322 19.56 0.28 -26.04
C GLY A 322 20.73 1.24 -25.83
N LYS A 323 20.83 1.89 -24.67
CA LYS A 323 21.89 2.86 -24.35
C LYS A 323 22.98 2.24 -23.48
N THR A 324 24.23 2.63 -23.72
CA THR A 324 25.34 2.37 -22.78
C THR A 324 25.30 3.39 -21.65
N VAL A 325 25.15 2.90 -20.42
CA VAL A 325 24.91 3.74 -19.23
C VAL A 325 26.06 3.60 -18.24
N LEU A 326 26.56 4.72 -17.73
CA LEU A 326 27.42 4.76 -16.55
C LEU A 326 26.57 5.08 -15.32
N GLY A 327 26.45 4.15 -14.39
CA GLY A 327 25.89 4.39 -13.07
C GLY A 327 26.93 5.01 -12.13
N LEU A 328 26.56 6.09 -11.46
CA LEU A 328 27.34 6.79 -10.47
C LEU A 328 26.58 6.74 -9.15
N ASP A 329 27.12 5.98 -8.18
CA ASP A 329 26.67 5.96 -6.78
C ASP A 329 27.50 6.98 -5.97
N PRO A 330 26.91 8.14 -5.62
CA PRO A 330 27.62 9.23 -4.97
C PRO A 330 28.08 8.91 -3.54
N ALA A 331 29.28 9.36 -3.16
CA ALA A 331 29.65 9.42 -1.74
C ALA A 331 30.80 10.40 -1.49
N TYR A 332 30.92 10.85 -0.23
CA TYR A 332 32.05 11.67 0.22
C TYR A 332 33.28 10.82 0.58
N ARG A 333 33.25 10.14 1.73
CA ARG A 333 34.42 9.47 2.33
C ARG A 333 34.84 8.20 1.59
N THR A 334 33.88 7.41 1.13
CA THR A 334 34.11 6.12 0.45
C THR A 334 34.36 6.27 -1.05
N GLY A 335 34.28 7.49 -1.58
CA GLY A 335 34.38 7.75 -3.02
C GLY A 335 33.09 7.41 -3.79
N CYS A 336 32.95 7.97 -4.98
CA CYS A 336 31.84 7.67 -5.88
C CYS A 336 32.15 6.36 -6.63
N LYS A 337 31.22 5.41 -6.56
CA LYS A 337 31.34 4.10 -7.21
C LYS A 337 30.75 4.22 -8.61
N LEU A 338 31.48 3.75 -9.61
CA LEU A 338 31.09 3.81 -11.00
C LEU A 338 30.92 2.39 -11.55
N ALA A 339 29.86 2.16 -12.32
CA ALA A 339 29.68 0.94 -13.08
C ALA A 339 29.17 1.28 -14.49
N ILE A 340 29.73 0.64 -15.51
CA ILE A 340 29.30 0.82 -16.90
C ILE A 340 28.55 -0.43 -17.31
N VAL A 341 27.35 -0.26 -17.84
CA VAL A 341 26.55 -1.32 -18.46
C VAL A 341 26.34 -1.03 -19.93
N ASP A 342 26.43 -2.07 -20.76
CA ASP A 342 26.12 -1.96 -22.18
C ASP A 342 24.61 -1.86 -22.43
N ALA A 343 24.22 -1.74 -23.70
CA ALA A 343 22.82 -1.68 -24.15
C ALA A 343 21.92 -2.84 -23.68
N THR A 344 22.49 -3.97 -23.23
CA THR A 344 21.77 -5.14 -22.71
C THR A 344 21.74 -5.19 -21.18
N GLY A 345 22.44 -4.27 -20.51
CA GLY A 345 22.58 -4.26 -19.05
C GLY A 345 23.74 -5.12 -18.53
N LYS A 346 24.59 -5.66 -19.41
CA LYS A 346 25.80 -6.39 -19.01
C LYS A 346 26.85 -5.41 -18.52
N VAL A 347 27.46 -5.71 -17.37
CA VAL A 347 28.53 -4.88 -16.80
C VAL A 347 29.80 -5.00 -17.64
N LEU A 348 30.32 -3.87 -18.11
CA LEU A 348 31.54 -3.75 -18.90
C LEU A 348 32.75 -3.36 -18.04
N ALA A 349 32.54 -2.49 -17.06
CA ALA A 349 33.59 -1.98 -16.19
C ALA A 349 33.02 -1.50 -14.86
N LYS A 350 33.88 -1.46 -13.84
CA LYS A 350 33.62 -0.82 -12.55
C LYS A 350 34.86 -0.11 -12.05
N THR A 351 34.67 0.98 -11.30
CA THR A 351 35.77 1.68 -10.62
C THR A 351 35.28 2.52 -9.46
N VAL A 352 36.21 3.12 -8.71
CA VAL A 352 35.91 4.11 -7.67
C VAL A 352 36.73 5.36 -7.93
N ILE A 353 36.06 6.51 -7.97
CA ILE A 353 36.70 7.83 -8.07
C ILE A 353 36.44 8.63 -6.81
N TYR A 354 37.29 9.62 -6.54
CA TYR A 354 37.19 10.44 -5.32
C TYR A 354 37.11 11.94 -5.67
N PRO A 355 36.01 12.39 -6.30
CA PRO A 355 35.87 13.80 -6.72
C PRO A 355 35.65 14.75 -5.53
N HIS A 356 35.17 14.26 -4.39
CA HIS A 356 34.66 15.09 -3.29
C HIS A 356 35.57 15.09 -2.05
N LYS A 357 35.44 16.13 -1.22
CA LYS A 357 36.02 16.14 0.15
C LYS A 357 35.37 15.00 0.97
N PRO A 358 36.11 14.32 1.89
CA PRO A 358 37.43 14.68 2.44
C PRO A 358 38.65 14.09 1.68
N ALA A 359 38.48 13.49 0.49
CA ALA A 359 39.62 12.96 -0.27
C ALA A 359 40.68 14.05 -0.53
N ASN A 360 41.96 13.68 -0.63
CA ASN A 360 43.04 14.66 -0.83
C ASN A 360 42.98 15.33 -2.23
N GLN A 361 43.71 16.43 -2.41
CA GLN A 361 43.68 17.21 -3.65
C GLN A 361 44.10 16.38 -4.88
N GLU A 362 45.09 15.50 -4.72
CA GLU A 362 45.61 14.65 -5.80
C GLU A 362 44.54 13.69 -6.33
N LYS A 363 43.84 12.97 -5.44
CA LYS A 363 42.74 12.08 -5.82
C LYS A 363 41.58 12.82 -6.48
N ARG A 364 41.23 14.02 -6.00
CA ARG A 364 40.19 14.86 -6.61
C ARG A 364 40.59 15.32 -8.02
N ALA A 365 41.83 15.74 -8.22
CA ALA A 365 42.34 16.16 -9.52
C ALA A 365 42.38 14.99 -10.53
N ALA A 366 42.68 13.77 -10.08
CA ALA A 366 42.70 12.58 -10.91
C ALA A 366 41.30 12.08 -11.32
N ALA A 367 40.24 12.40 -10.57
CA ALA A 367 38.89 11.89 -10.79
C ALA A 367 38.31 12.32 -12.15
N GLY A 368 38.46 13.59 -12.54
CA GLY A 368 37.95 14.13 -13.80
C GLY A 368 38.51 13.42 -15.04
N PRO A 369 39.84 13.37 -15.22
CA PRO A 369 40.46 12.62 -16.32
C PRO A 369 40.08 11.14 -16.36
N ALA A 370 40.03 10.47 -15.21
CA ALA A 370 39.62 9.06 -15.14
C ALA A 370 38.16 8.87 -15.58
N PHE A 371 37.25 9.74 -15.15
CA PHE A 371 35.84 9.71 -15.54
C PHE A 371 35.67 9.92 -17.04
N ARG A 372 36.31 10.94 -17.62
CA ARG A 372 36.23 11.22 -19.07
C ARG A 372 36.80 10.07 -19.92
N LYS A 373 37.89 9.44 -19.47
CA LYS A 373 38.46 8.27 -20.14
C LYS A 373 37.44 7.13 -20.21
N LEU A 374 36.72 6.86 -19.13
CA LEU A 374 35.68 5.83 -19.11
C LEU A 374 34.52 6.13 -20.06
N LEU A 375 34.09 7.40 -20.14
CA LEU A 375 33.03 7.79 -21.09
C LEU A 375 33.45 7.50 -22.54
N GLN A 376 34.72 7.75 -22.87
CA GLN A 376 35.27 7.56 -24.21
C GLN A 376 35.55 6.09 -24.52
N ASP A 377 36.23 5.37 -23.63
CA ASP A 377 36.64 3.97 -23.82
C ASP A 377 35.44 3.04 -24.07
N TYR A 378 34.28 3.37 -23.48
CA TYR A 378 33.08 2.56 -23.55
C TYR A 378 31.94 3.19 -24.35
N ASN A 379 32.16 4.34 -25.00
CA ASN A 379 31.12 5.08 -25.73
C ASN A 379 29.83 5.26 -24.89
N VAL A 380 29.99 5.75 -23.67
CA VAL A 380 28.86 6.02 -22.77
C VAL A 380 28.00 7.14 -23.35
N GLU A 381 26.70 6.91 -23.42
CA GLU A 381 25.72 7.91 -23.90
C GLU A 381 25.00 8.61 -22.75
N MET A 382 24.87 7.92 -21.61
CA MET A 382 24.07 8.34 -20.46
C MET A 382 24.82 8.13 -19.14
N VAL A 383 24.73 9.09 -18.23
CA VAL A 383 25.16 8.94 -16.83
C VAL A 383 23.93 8.92 -15.91
N ALA A 384 23.73 7.82 -15.20
CA ALA A 384 22.72 7.69 -14.16
C ALA A 384 23.33 8.04 -12.81
N ILE A 385 22.83 9.09 -12.14
CA ILE A 385 23.36 9.55 -10.85
C ILE A 385 22.36 9.21 -9.76
N GLY A 386 22.78 8.48 -8.73
CA GLY A 386 21.95 8.22 -7.54
C GLY A 386 21.60 9.52 -6.80
N ASN A 387 20.38 9.62 -6.26
CA ASN A 387 19.89 10.84 -5.61
C ASN A 387 20.19 10.94 -4.11
N GLY A 388 21.10 10.12 -3.56
CA GLY A 388 21.42 10.15 -2.13
C GLY A 388 22.57 11.07 -1.74
N THR A 389 23.43 10.58 -0.84
CA THR A 389 24.45 11.42 -0.20
C THR A 389 25.54 11.85 -1.18
N ALA A 390 25.82 13.15 -1.27
CA ALA A 390 26.75 13.73 -2.25
C ALA A 390 26.27 13.67 -3.72
N SER A 391 24.98 13.39 -3.95
CA SER A 391 24.38 13.39 -5.28
C SER A 391 24.56 14.72 -5.99
N ARG A 392 24.40 15.82 -5.26
CA ARG A 392 24.55 17.17 -5.77
C ARG A 392 25.97 17.49 -6.24
N GLU A 393 26.96 17.25 -5.39
CA GLU A 393 28.36 17.44 -5.73
C GLU A 393 28.75 16.56 -6.91
N SER A 394 28.18 15.35 -7.00
CA SER A 394 28.38 14.45 -8.13
C SER A 394 27.71 14.94 -9.40
N GLU A 395 26.52 15.53 -9.31
CA GLU A 395 25.82 16.18 -10.42
C GLU A 395 26.66 17.31 -11.01
N LEU A 396 27.15 18.22 -10.16
CA LEU A 396 28.04 19.31 -10.55
C LEU A 396 29.29 18.76 -11.27
N PHE A 397 29.99 17.82 -10.63
CA PHE A 397 31.15 17.15 -11.20
C PHE A 397 30.85 16.55 -12.58
N THR A 398 29.77 15.76 -12.69
CA THR A 398 29.37 15.13 -13.94
C THR A 398 29.06 16.16 -15.02
N SER A 399 28.30 17.21 -14.71
CA SER A 399 27.96 18.28 -15.67
C SER A 399 29.20 18.98 -16.24
N GLU A 400 30.22 19.21 -15.41
CA GLU A 400 31.50 19.79 -15.84
C GLU A 400 32.31 18.82 -16.71
N GLN A 401 32.28 17.52 -16.38
CA GLN A 401 33.09 16.52 -17.09
C GLN A 401 32.50 16.15 -18.45
N ILE A 402 31.17 16.03 -18.57
CA ILE A 402 30.52 15.63 -19.84
C ILE A 402 30.67 16.69 -20.93
N LYS A 403 30.84 17.98 -20.57
CA LYS A 403 31.12 19.05 -21.53
C LYS A 403 32.55 19.01 -22.11
N GLN A 404 33.44 18.28 -21.45
CA GLN A 404 34.85 18.17 -21.82
C GLN A 404 35.17 16.91 -22.63
N VAL A 405 34.15 16.12 -23.01
CA VAL A 405 34.30 14.99 -23.94
C VAL A 405 33.73 15.34 -25.31
N PRO A 406 34.25 14.75 -26.40
CA PRO A 406 33.81 15.07 -27.76
C PRO A 406 32.43 14.49 -28.09
N ASN A 407 32.02 13.41 -27.42
CA ASN A 407 30.73 12.78 -27.62
C ASN A 407 29.67 13.49 -26.79
N THR A 408 28.46 13.63 -27.33
CA THR A 408 27.32 14.14 -26.56
C THR A 408 26.89 13.11 -25.52
N VAL A 409 27.10 13.43 -24.25
CA VAL A 409 26.66 12.63 -23.11
C VAL A 409 25.64 13.44 -22.31
N TYR A 410 24.57 12.78 -21.87
CA TYR A 410 23.59 13.37 -20.96
C TYR A 410 23.66 12.69 -19.60
N TYR A 411 23.12 13.34 -18.58
CA TYR A 411 22.90 12.70 -17.29
C TYR A 411 21.43 12.77 -16.87
N ALA A 412 21.04 11.82 -16.03
CA ALA A 412 19.74 11.77 -15.38
C ALA A 412 19.92 11.40 -13.91
N ILE A 413 19.09 12.01 -13.05
CA ILE A 413 19.07 11.65 -11.63
C ILE A 413 18.10 10.49 -11.44
N VAL A 414 18.59 9.41 -10.84
CA VAL A 414 17.83 8.17 -10.60
C VAL A 414 17.57 8.02 -9.11
N ASN A 415 16.37 7.56 -8.75
CA ASN A 415 16.07 7.21 -7.38
C ASN A 415 16.97 6.02 -6.95
N GLU A 416 17.79 6.19 -5.92
CA GLU A 416 18.66 5.14 -5.38
C GLU A 416 18.02 4.38 -4.21
N ALA A 417 16.81 4.75 -3.79
CA ALA A 417 16.13 4.08 -2.68
C ALA A 417 16.01 2.56 -2.95
N GLY A 418 16.38 1.76 -1.96
CA GLY A 418 16.48 0.31 -2.06
C GLY A 418 17.73 -0.22 -2.79
N ALA A 419 18.60 0.62 -3.38
CA ALA A 419 19.82 0.14 -4.06
C ALA A 419 20.81 -0.49 -3.06
N SER A 420 20.91 0.08 -1.86
CA SER A 420 21.68 -0.50 -0.76
C SER A 420 21.11 -1.86 -0.32
N VAL A 421 19.78 -1.98 -0.25
CA VAL A 421 19.11 -3.25 0.09
C VAL A 421 19.35 -4.30 -0.99
N TYR A 422 19.24 -3.95 -2.27
CA TYR A 422 19.64 -4.84 -3.37
C TYR A 422 21.10 -5.27 -3.21
N SER A 423 22.02 -4.32 -3.04
CA SER A 423 23.46 -4.61 -3.06
C SER A 423 23.94 -5.59 -1.98
N ALA A 424 23.23 -5.65 -0.85
CA ALA A 424 23.48 -6.58 0.25
C ALA A 424 22.69 -7.91 0.14
N SER A 425 21.72 -7.98 -0.78
CA SER A 425 20.84 -9.14 -0.96
C SER A 425 21.58 -10.38 -1.48
N ASP A 426 20.96 -11.55 -1.29
CA ASP A 426 21.45 -12.80 -1.89
C ASP A 426 21.43 -12.73 -3.42
N ILE A 427 20.40 -12.10 -4.01
CA ILE A 427 20.26 -11.93 -5.47
C ILE A 427 21.47 -11.19 -6.04
N ALA A 428 21.88 -10.08 -5.43
CA ALA A 428 23.02 -9.32 -5.91
C ALA A 428 24.36 -10.05 -5.67
N ARG A 429 24.45 -10.88 -4.63
CA ARG A 429 25.61 -11.76 -4.38
C ARG A 429 25.72 -12.87 -5.42
N GLU A 430 24.60 -13.41 -5.88
CA GLU A 430 24.54 -14.39 -6.96
C GLU A 430 24.84 -13.76 -8.33
N GLU A 431 24.29 -12.58 -8.64
CA GLU A 431 24.57 -11.87 -9.89
C GLU A 431 26.04 -11.40 -9.97
N PHE A 432 26.61 -10.96 -8.83
CA PHE A 432 27.94 -10.37 -8.77
C PHE A 432 28.77 -10.87 -7.57
N PRO A 433 29.25 -12.12 -7.59
CA PRO A 433 30.02 -12.70 -6.48
C PRO A 433 31.31 -11.92 -6.17
N ASP A 434 31.99 -11.45 -7.23
CA ASP A 434 33.29 -10.76 -7.15
C ASP A 434 33.18 -9.23 -6.95
N PHE A 435 32.00 -8.73 -6.60
CA PHE A 435 31.75 -7.30 -6.36
C PHE A 435 31.62 -7.01 -4.88
N GLN A 436 32.19 -5.89 -4.45
CA GLN A 436 31.88 -5.32 -3.14
C GLN A 436 30.44 -4.79 -3.13
N VAL A 437 29.85 -4.68 -1.94
CA VAL A 437 28.47 -4.24 -1.75
C VAL A 437 28.23 -2.92 -2.50
N GLU A 438 29.09 -1.94 -2.29
CA GLU A 438 28.91 -0.61 -2.86
C GLU A 438 29.12 -0.55 -4.39
N GLU A 439 29.85 -1.51 -4.96
CA GLU A 439 30.01 -1.60 -6.42
C GLU A 439 28.74 -2.13 -7.09
N ARG A 440 28.00 -3.04 -6.42
CA ARG A 440 26.72 -3.56 -6.93
C ARG A 440 25.64 -2.49 -6.96
N SER A 441 25.69 -1.54 -6.03
CA SER A 441 24.78 -0.39 -5.99
C SER A 441 24.89 0.47 -7.25
N ALA A 442 26.11 0.77 -7.70
CA ALA A 442 26.34 1.53 -8.94
C ALA A 442 25.80 0.80 -10.19
N VAL A 443 25.88 -0.54 -10.24
CA VAL A 443 25.27 -1.34 -11.31
C VAL A 443 23.76 -1.21 -11.29
N SER A 444 23.14 -1.26 -10.11
CA SER A 444 21.68 -1.11 -9.97
C SER A 444 21.21 0.27 -10.43
N ILE A 445 21.92 1.34 -10.06
CA ILE A 445 21.61 2.71 -10.51
C ILE A 445 21.65 2.81 -12.04
N ALA A 446 22.65 2.20 -12.70
CA ALA A 446 22.74 2.20 -14.15
C ALA A 446 21.56 1.45 -14.81
N ARG A 447 21.25 0.25 -14.30
CA ARG A 447 20.18 -0.60 -14.84
C ARG A 447 18.78 -0.04 -14.61
N ARG A 448 18.56 0.69 -13.51
CA ARG A 448 17.29 1.40 -13.25
C ARG A 448 16.97 2.43 -14.33
N LEU A 449 17.97 3.13 -14.87
CA LEU A 449 17.73 4.05 -15.99
C LEU A 449 17.36 3.30 -17.27
N GLN A 450 17.98 2.13 -17.50
CA GLN A 450 17.70 1.30 -18.68
C GLN A 450 16.31 0.69 -18.65
N ASP A 451 15.91 0.09 -17.53
CA ASP A 451 14.57 -0.42 -17.29
C ASP A 451 14.25 -0.42 -15.77
N PRO A 452 13.47 0.57 -15.30
CA PRO A 452 13.08 0.67 -13.89
C PRO A 452 12.38 -0.58 -13.37
N LEU A 453 11.44 -1.13 -14.15
CA LEU A 453 10.66 -2.30 -13.75
C LEU A 453 11.57 -3.51 -13.53
N ALA A 454 12.42 -3.83 -14.51
CA ALA A 454 13.26 -5.03 -14.46
C ALA A 454 14.31 -5.01 -13.33
N GLU A 455 14.70 -3.83 -12.87
CA GLU A 455 15.69 -3.67 -11.80
C GLU A 455 15.02 -3.52 -10.42
N LEU A 456 13.91 -2.80 -10.30
CA LEU A 456 13.22 -2.58 -9.02
C LEU A 456 12.54 -3.84 -8.47
N VAL A 457 12.08 -4.75 -9.33
CA VAL A 457 11.50 -6.05 -8.92
C VAL A 457 12.49 -6.97 -8.18
N LYS A 458 13.80 -6.67 -8.25
CA LYS A 458 14.83 -7.41 -7.52
C LYS A 458 14.92 -7.03 -6.04
N ILE A 459 14.16 -6.03 -5.62
CA ILE A 459 14.18 -5.45 -4.26
C ILE A 459 12.87 -5.79 -3.57
N ASP A 460 12.90 -6.01 -2.26
CA ASP A 460 11.68 -6.05 -1.45
C ASP A 460 10.92 -4.72 -1.67
N PRO A 461 9.68 -4.74 -2.18
CA PRO A 461 8.94 -3.51 -2.49
C PRO A 461 8.86 -2.51 -1.33
N LYS A 462 8.83 -2.99 -0.07
CA LYS A 462 8.83 -2.14 1.14
C LYS A 462 10.12 -1.34 1.32
N SER A 463 11.19 -1.76 0.66
CA SER A 463 12.52 -1.13 0.71
C SER A 463 12.76 -0.11 -0.40
N VAL A 464 11.85 0.01 -1.36
CA VAL A 464 11.98 0.95 -2.49
C VAL A 464 11.76 2.41 -2.06
N GLY A 465 11.25 2.66 -0.85
CA GLY A 465 11.09 4.00 -0.29
C GLY A 465 9.94 4.75 -0.97
N VAL A 466 8.71 4.35 -0.66
CA VAL A 466 7.50 4.71 -1.41
C VAL A 466 6.67 5.82 -0.75
N GLY A 467 7.07 6.28 0.44
CA GLY A 467 6.48 7.46 1.05
C GLY A 467 6.88 7.70 2.50
N GLN A 468 6.42 8.84 3.02
CA GLN A 468 6.60 9.22 4.41
C GLN A 468 5.74 8.34 5.31
N TYR A 469 6.25 7.88 6.46
CA TYR A 469 5.57 6.98 7.39
C TYR A 469 5.41 5.51 6.94
N GLN A 470 6.08 5.08 5.86
CA GLN A 470 6.01 3.68 5.40
C GLN A 470 6.37 2.64 6.47
N HIS A 471 7.17 3.00 7.48
CA HIS A 471 7.56 2.12 8.60
C HIS A 471 6.63 2.24 9.82
N ASP A 472 5.68 3.17 9.78
CA ASP A 472 4.74 3.45 10.86
C ASP A 472 3.37 2.80 10.62
N VAL A 473 3.06 2.46 9.36
CA VAL A 473 1.84 1.72 8.97
C VAL A 473 1.96 0.21 9.17
N SER A 474 0.84 -0.50 9.10
CA SER A 474 0.75 -1.96 9.05
C SER A 474 1.64 -2.58 7.96
N GLN A 475 2.76 -3.18 8.39
CA GLN A 475 3.75 -3.77 7.48
C GLN A 475 3.22 -4.98 6.70
N LYS A 476 2.20 -5.67 7.24
CA LYS A 476 1.54 -6.78 6.55
C LYS A 476 0.71 -6.27 5.37
N GLN A 477 -0.21 -5.32 5.64
CA GLN A 477 -1.06 -4.73 4.60
C GLN A 477 -0.23 -3.98 3.56
N LEU A 478 0.83 -3.28 3.99
CA LEU A 478 1.77 -2.65 3.08
C LEU A 478 2.41 -3.67 2.14
N GLY A 479 2.93 -4.79 2.67
CA GLY A 479 3.52 -5.85 1.85
C GLY A 479 2.53 -6.39 0.81
N GLU A 480 1.32 -6.75 1.25
CA GLU A 480 0.26 -7.28 0.37
C GLU A 480 -0.10 -6.28 -0.74
N ARG A 481 -0.22 -4.98 -0.42
CA ARG A 481 -0.52 -3.93 -1.41
C ARG A 481 0.62 -3.73 -2.41
N LEU A 482 1.86 -3.62 -1.93
CA LEU A 482 3.00 -3.38 -2.82
C LEU A 482 3.28 -4.59 -3.72
N ASP A 483 3.15 -5.82 -3.21
CA ASP A 483 3.27 -7.03 -4.02
C ASP A 483 2.23 -7.07 -5.13
N PHE A 484 0.97 -6.70 -4.82
CA PHE A 484 -0.09 -6.59 -5.83
C PHE A 484 0.22 -5.53 -6.89
N VAL A 485 0.80 -4.39 -6.51
CA VAL A 485 1.23 -3.35 -7.45
C VAL A 485 2.35 -3.86 -8.36
N VAL A 486 3.33 -4.59 -7.81
CA VAL A 486 4.40 -5.19 -8.62
C VAL A 486 3.84 -6.21 -9.61
N GLU A 487 2.99 -7.13 -9.14
CA GLU A 487 2.33 -8.11 -10.01
C GLU A 487 1.55 -7.43 -11.12
N THR A 488 0.75 -6.41 -10.79
CA THR A 488 -0.04 -5.65 -11.76
C THR A 488 0.88 -4.97 -12.79
N ALA A 489 1.92 -4.27 -12.36
CA ALA A 489 2.85 -3.58 -13.25
C ALA A 489 3.58 -4.55 -14.20
N VAL A 490 4.09 -5.67 -13.68
CA VAL A 490 4.81 -6.69 -14.47
C VAL A 490 3.89 -7.30 -15.52
N ASN A 491 2.66 -7.65 -15.16
CA ASN A 491 1.72 -8.27 -16.10
C ASN A 491 1.16 -7.24 -17.08
N GLN A 492 0.96 -5.99 -16.66
CA GLN A 492 0.58 -4.91 -17.57
C GLN A 492 1.64 -4.70 -18.65
N VAL A 493 2.92 -4.57 -18.27
CA VAL A 493 4.03 -4.37 -19.21
C VAL A 493 4.33 -5.61 -20.04
N GLY A 494 4.21 -6.80 -19.46
CA GLY A 494 4.64 -8.06 -20.05
C GLY A 494 6.16 -8.26 -19.94
N VAL A 495 6.63 -9.49 -20.14
CA VAL A 495 8.04 -9.85 -19.98
C VAL A 495 8.61 -10.52 -21.22
N ASN A 496 9.85 -10.20 -21.60
CA ASN A 496 10.54 -10.96 -22.64
C ASN A 496 11.08 -12.27 -22.06
N LEU A 497 10.54 -13.39 -22.54
CA LEU A 497 10.86 -14.72 -22.02
C LEU A 497 12.36 -15.08 -22.11
N ASN A 498 13.06 -14.56 -23.12
CA ASN A 498 14.46 -14.88 -23.37
C ASN A 498 15.45 -14.00 -22.61
N THR A 499 15.01 -12.86 -22.06
CA THR A 499 15.91 -11.92 -21.36
C THR A 499 15.48 -11.63 -19.92
N ALA A 500 14.23 -11.89 -19.55
CA ALA A 500 13.73 -11.64 -18.20
C ALA A 500 14.53 -12.41 -17.15
N SER A 501 14.81 -11.76 -16.02
CA SER A 501 15.44 -12.38 -14.86
C SER A 501 14.44 -13.26 -14.10
N ALA A 502 14.91 -14.20 -13.28
CA ALA A 502 14.03 -14.98 -12.42
C ALA A 502 13.22 -14.11 -11.42
N PRO A 503 13.81 -13.05 -10.80
CA PRO A 503 13.04 -12.09 -9.99
C PRO A 503 11.96 -11.33 -10.75
N LEU A 504 12.07 -11.12 -12.07
CA LEU A 504 10.99 -10.53 -12.85
C LEU A 504 9.91 -11.58 -13.16
N LEU A 505 10.32 -12.78 -13.57
CA LEU A 505 9.41 -13.87 -13.93
C LEU A 505 8.53 -14.34 -12.76
N GLN A 506 9.00 -14.27 -11.51
CA GLN A 506 8.19 -14.69 -10.35
C GLN A 506 6.92 -13.84 -10.15
N HIS A 507 6.87 -12.62 -10.71
CA HIS A 507 5.72 -11.72 -10.61
C HIS A 507 4.76 -11.85 -11.82
N VAL A 508 5.06 -12.74 -12.78
CA VAL A 508 4.13 -13.06 -13.86
C VAL A 508 2.99 -13.91 -13.29
N ALA A 509 1.76 -13.57 -13.69
CA ALA A 509 0.55 -14.26 -13.28
C ALA A 509 0.69 -15.79 -13.45
N GLY A 510 0.43 -16.54 -12.37
CA GLY A 510 0.50 -18.01 -12.37
C GLY A 510 1.91 -18.58 -12.24
N LEU A 511 2.96 -17.75 -12.14
CA LEU A 511 4.32 -18.20 -11.84
C LEU A 511 4.66 -18.01 -10.36
N ASN A 512 5.75 -18.66 -9.94
CA ASN A 512 6.34 -18.48 -8.62
C ASN A 512 7.86 -18.60 -8.74
N LYS A 513 8.59 -18.33 -7.65
CA LYS A 513 10.06 -18.40 -7.61
C LYS A 513 10.64 -19.70 -8.20
N THR A 514 10.02 -20.85 -7.92
CA THR A 514 10.52 -22.14 -8.42
C THR A 514 10.37 -22.24 -9.94
N ILE A 515 9.20 -21.90 -10.47
CA ILE A 515 8.95 -21.98 -11.92
C ILE A 515 9.78 -20.94 -12.67
N ALA A 516 9.92 -19.73 -12.12
CA ALA A 516 10.77 -18.68 -12.68
C ALA A 516 12.22 -19.14 -12.86
N ASN A 517 12.81 -19.76 -11.83
CA ASN A 517 14.15 -20.34 -11.92
C ASN A 517 14.23 -21.46 -12.96
N ASN A 518 13.22 -22.33 -13.03
CA ASN A 518 13.17 -23.42 -14.02
C ASN A 518 13.08 -22.89 -15.46
N ILE A 519 12.38 -21.78 -15.71
CA ILE A 519 12.33 -21.13 -17.04
C ILE A 519 13.71 -20.64 -17.44
N VAL A 520 14.43 -19.99 -16.52
CA VAL A 520 15.80 -19.50 -16.78
C VAL A 520 16.75 -20.67 -17.03
N ALA A 521 16.75 -21.69 -16.17
CA ALA A 521 17.56 -22.89 -16.35
C ALA A 521 17.24 -23.59 -17.69
N PHE A 522 15.96 -23.70 -18.04
CA PHE A 522 15.54 -24.32 -19.30
C PHE A 522 16.13 -23.61 -20.52
N ARG A 523 16.12 -22.26 -20.57
CA ARG A 523 16.70 -21.52 -21.70
C ARG A 523 18.23 -21.53 -21.71
N GLU A 524 18.87 -21.67 -20.55
CA GLU A 524 20.32 -21.82 -20.47
C GLU A 524 20.77 -23.20 -20.99
N GLU A 525 20.02 -24.26 -20.68
CA GLU A 525 20.32 -25.63 -21.11
C GLU A 525 19.90 -25.91 -22.57
N ASN A 526 18.75 -25.38 -23.01
CA ASN A 526 18.13 -25.74 -24.29
C ASN A 526 18.22 -24.62 -25.34
N GLY A 527 18.80 -23.47 -24.98
CA GLY A 527 18.82 -22.27 -25.80
C GLY A 527 17.55 -21.42 -25.70
N ALA A 528 17.54 -20.30 -26.42
CA ALA A 528 16.42 -19.36 -26.41
C ALA A 528 15.10 -20.01 -26.89
N PHE A 529 14.00 -19.59 -26.27
CA PHE A 529 12.65 -19.99 -26.68
C PHE A 529 12.32 -19.37 -28.04
N ASP A 530 11.81 -20.19 -28.96
CA ASP A 530 11.35 -19.78 -30.29
C ASP A 530 9.81 -19.83 -30.44
N SER A 531 9.13 -20.40 -29.45
CA SER A 531 7.67 -20.46 -29.37
C SER A 531 7.16 -20.58 -27.94
N ARG A 532 6.05 -19.91 -27.63
CA ARG A 532 5.36 -20.03 -26.33
C ARG A 532 5.01 -21.47 -25.97
N GLN A 533 4.77 -22.36 -26.93
CA GLN A 533 4.44 -23.76 -26.66
C GLN A 533 5.57 -24.54 -25.99
N GLN A 534 6.83 -24.11 -26.15
CA GLN A 534 7.98 -24.74 -25.51
C GLN A 534 7.94 -24.62 -23.99
N LEU A 535 7.24 -23.62 -23.42
CA LEU A 535 7.05 -23.48 -21.98
C LEU A 535 6.41 -24.72 -21.35
N LYS A 536 5.59 -25.48 -22.08
CA LYS A 536 5.00 -26.75 -21.59
C LYS A 536 6.05 -27.82 -21.25
N LYS A 537 7.29 -27.65 -21.72
CA LYS A 537 8.43 -28.54 -21.41
C LYS A 537 9.18 -28.11 -20.15
N VAL A 538 8.89 -26.93 -19.59
CA VAL A 538 9.53 -26.42 -18.39
C VAL A 538 9.07 -27.24 -17.17
N PRO A 539 10.00 -27.75 -16.34
CA PRO A 539 9.65 -28.52 -15.16
C PRO A 539 8.71 -27.76 -14.21
N ARG A 540 7.70 -28.47 -13.70
CA ARG A 540 6.70 -27.97 -12.72
C ARG A 540 5.76 -26.85 -13.24
N LEU A 541 5.82 -26.48 -14.52
CA LEU A 541 4.81 -25.62 -15.13
C LEU A 541 3.59 -26.46 -15.55
N GLY A 542 2.58 -26.50 -14.70
CA GLY A 542 1.33 -27.23 -14.97
C GLY A 542 0.43 -26.51 -15.99
N PRO A 543 -0.62 -27.19 -16.53
CA PRO A 543 -1.51 -26.62 -17.54
C PRO A 543 -2.19 -25.31 -17.13
N LYS A 544 -2.65 -25.21 -15.87
CA LYS A 544 -3.28 -23.97 -15.36
C LYS A 544 -2.27 -22.84 -15.25
N ALA A 545 -1.09 -23.09 -14.67
CA ALA A 545 -0.02 -22.10 -14.59
C ALA A 545 0.43 -21.63 -15.99
N PHE A 546 0.49 -22.53 -16.98
CA PHE A 546 0.75 -22.18 -18.36
C PHE A 546 -0.35 -21.26 -18.93
N GLU A 547 -1.63 -21.61 -18.77
CA GLU A 547 -2.75 -20.76 -19.20
C GLU A 547 -2.66 -19.36 -18.58
N GLN A 548 -2.44 -19.28 -17.27
CA GLN A 548 -2.41 -18.00 -16.56
C GLN A 548 -1.22 -17.11 -16.97
N SER A 549 -0.07 -17.71 -17.33
CA SER A 549 1.18 -16.96 -17.54
C SER A 549 1.47 -16.65 -19.01
N VAL A 550 1.05 -17.50 -19.95
CA VAL A 550 1.57 -17.50 -21.32
C VAL A 550 1.25 -16.24 -22.11
N GLY A 551 0.11 -15.59 -21.84
CA GLY A 551 -0.26 -14.32 -22.47
C GLY A 551 0.62 -13.13 -22.07
N PHE A 552 1.27 -13.20 -20.92
CA PHE A 552 2.12 -12.14 -20.36
C PHE A 552 3.60 -12.27 -20.77
N MET A 553 3.98 -13.39 -21.39
CA MET A 553 5.34 -13.66 -21.83
C MET A 553 5.48 -13.43 -23.34
N ARG A 554 6.40 -12.58 -23.76
CA ARG A 554 6.68 -12.24 -25.16
C ARG A 554 7.96 -12.92 -25.66
N ILE A 555 7.98 -13.27 -26.95
CA ILE A 555 9.17 -13.75 -27.66
C ILE A 555 9.37 -12.83 -28.87
N VAL A 556 10.31 -11.89 -28.76
CA VAL A 556 10.54 -10.84 -29.77
C VAL A 556 10.90 -11.42 -31.14
N ASP A 557 11.87 -12.34 -31.17
CA ASP A 557 12.36 -13.00 -32.38
C ASP A 557 11.77 -14.42 -32.55
N GLY A 558 10.53 -14.62 -32.13
CA GLY A 558 9.86 -15.93 -32.17
C GLY A 558 9.48 -16.37 -33.60
N LYS A 559 9.26 -17.67 -33.79
CA LYS A 559 8.78 -18.23 -35.08
C LYS A 559 7.41 -17.72 -35.50
N ASN A 560 6.60 -17.31 -34.54
CA ASN A 560 5.26 -16.77 -34.74
C ASN A 560 5.21 -15.35 -34.20
N ILE A 561 4.93 -14.37 -35.06
CA ILE A 561 4.86 -12.95 -34.69
C ILE A 561 3.83 -12.67 -33.58
N LEU A 562 2.79 -13.50 -33.45
CA LEU A 562 1.79 -13.37 -32.39
C LEU A 562 2.38 -13.62 -30.99
N ASP A 563 3.49 -14.36 -30.88
CA ASP A 563 4.20 -14.56 -29.62
C ASP A 563 4.90 -13.26 -29.14
N ASN A 564 5.02 -12.25 -30.00
CA ASN A 564 5.45 -10.90 -29.64
C ASN A 564 4.24 -9.95 -29.42
N THR A 565 3.05 -10.47 -29.14
CA THR A 565 1.85 -9.65 -28.85
C THR A 565 1.22 -10.04 -27.51
N ASP A 566 0.31 -9.22 -27.02
CA ASP A 566 -0.45 -9.52 -25.79
C ASP A 566 -1.63 -10.47 -26.04
N ILE A 567 -1.82 -10.90 -27.29
CA ILE A 567 -2.87 -11.85 -27.69
C ILE A 567 -2.57 -13.19 -27.02
N HIS A 568 -3.54 -13.70 -26.28
CA HIS A 568 -3.42 -15.00 -25.65
C HIS A 568 -3.40 -16.12 -26.71
N PRO A 569 -2.61 -17.20 -26.54
CA PRO A 569 -2.59 -18.33 -27.46
C PRO A 569 -3.96 -18.98 -27.73
N GLU A 570 -4.90 -18.87 -26.79
CA GLU A 570 -6.28 -19.33 -26.97
C GLU A 570 -7.02 -18.60 -28.11
N SER A 571 -6.62 -17.35 -28.38
CA SER A 571 -7.23 -16.49 -29.39
C SER A 571 -6.46 -16.46 -30.72
N TYR A 572 -5.39 -17.26 -30.87
CA TYR A 572 -4.62 -17.31 -32.12
C TYR A 572 -5.44 -17.73 -33.34
N PRO A 573 -6.38 -18.69 -33.26
CA PRO A 573 -7.26 -19.01 -34.37
C PRO A 573 -8.09 -17.80 -34.81
N ALA A 574 -8.75 -17.14 -33.86
CA ALA A 574 -9.57 -15.95 -34.11
C ALA A 574 -8.75 -14.76 -34.67
N ALA A 575 -7.52 -14.55 -34.18
CA ALA A 575 -6.63 -13.52 -34.70
C ALA A 575 -6.23 -13.78 -36.16
N LYS A 576 -6.02 -15.05 -36.54
CA LYS A 576 -5.72 -15.42 -37.94
C LYS A 576 -6.93 -15.26 -38.84
N GLU A 577 -8.13 -15.60 -38.37
CA GLU A 577 -9.39 -15.36 -39.09
C GLU A 577 -9.63 -13.86 -39.31
N LEU A 578 -9.35 -13.04 -38.29
CA LEU A 578 -9.45 -11.59 -38.39
C LEU A 578 -8.49 -11.00 -39.43
N LEU A 579 -7.24 -11.46 -39.47
CA LEU A 579 -6.29 -11.08 -40.51
C LEU A 579 -6.80 -11.48 -41.90
N ALA A 580 -7.31 -12.71 -42.04
CA ALA A 580 -7.86 -13.18 -43.31
C ALA A 580 -9.07 -12.35 -43.77
N LEU A 581 -9.95 -11.95 -42.86
CA LEU A 581 -11.09 -11.06 -43.14
C LEU A 581 -10.63 -9.68 -43.65
N ALA A 582 -9.49 -9.19 -43.15
CA ALA A 582 -8.85 -7.96 -43.61
C ALA A 582 -8.01 -8.14 -44.90
N GLY A 583 -7.91 -9.35 -45.47
CA GLY A 583 -7.03 -9.63 -46.61
C GLY A 583 -5.53 -9.58 -46.26
N LEU A 584 -5.19 -9.82 -44.99
CA LEU A 584 -3.86 -9.80 -44.42
C LEU A 584 -3.38 -11.21 -44.04
N SER A 585 -2.07 -11.34 -43.87
CA SER A 585 -1.40 -12.53 -43.37
C SER A 585 -0.58 -12.21 -42.11
N LEU A 586 0.00 -13.23 -41.46
CA LEU A 586 0.91 -13.02 -40.34
C LEU A 586 2.13 -12.16 -40.70
N LYS A 587 2.52 -12.09 -41.98
CA LYS A 587 3.66 -11.26 -42.42
C LYS A 587 3.35 -9.76 -42.41
N ASP A 588 2.06 -9.41 -42.43
CA ASP A 588 1.61 -8.03 -42.48
C ASP A 588 1.45 -7.42 -41.07
N VAL A 589 1.49 -8.22 -40.01
CA VAL A 589 1.35 -7.78 -38.61
C VAL A 589 2.38 -6.67 -38.29
N GLY A 590 1.91 -5.58 -37.69
CA GLY A 590 2.73 -4.40 -37.34
C GLY A 590 3.02 -3.43 -38.48
N THR A 591 2.73 -3.79 -39.74
CA THR A 591 2.92 -2.89 -40.89
C THR A 591 1.87 -1.78 -40.93
N ASP A 592 2.16 -0.66 -41.60
CA ASP A 592 1.20 0.43 -41.77
C ASP A 592 -0.07 -0.03 -42.49
N ARG A 593 0.06 -0.93 -43.47
CA ARG A 593 -1.06 -1.58 -44.14
C ARG A 593 -1.97 -2.31 -43.15
N ALA A 594 -1.40 -3.09 -42.24
CA ALA A 594 -2.22 -3.76 -41.22
C ALA A 594 -2.94 -2.78 -40.31
N ARG A 595 -2.35 -1.61 -39.99
CA ARG A 595 -3.04 -0.59 -39.19
C ARG A 595 -4.23 0.02 -39.92
N GLU A 596 -4.09 0.28 -41.21
CA GLU A 596 -5.16 0.81 -42.05
C GLU A 596 -6.28 -0.22 -42.25
N ASP A 597 -5.95 -1.41 -42.74
CA ASP A 597 -6.91 -2.45 -43.10
C ASP A 597 -7.67 -2.96 -41.86
N LEU A 598 -6.99 -3.21 -40.73
CA LEU A 598 -7.65 -3.57 -39.47
C LEU A 598 -8.41 -2.39 -38.85
N GLY A 599 -8.02 -1.15 -39.13
CA GLY A 599 -8.71 0.06 -38.69
C GLY A 599 -10.06 0.24 -39.38
N ALA A 600 -10.12 -0.03 -40.68
CA ALA A 600 -11.30 0.12 -41.53
C ALA A 600 -12.30 -1.05 -41.46
N LEU A 601 -11.90 -2.16 -40.84
CA LEU A 601 -12.68 -3.38 -40.78
C LEU A 601 -13.99 -3.23 -39.98
N ASP A 602 -15.10 -3.71 -40.55
CA ASP A 602 -16.41 -3.69 -39.89
C ASP A 602 -16.38 -4.56 -38.62
N ARG A 603 -16.50 -3.89 -37.48
CA ARG A 603 -16.46 -4.51 -36.15
C ARG A 603 -17.61 -5.49 -35.92
N ALA A 604 -18.78 -5.28 -36.51
CA ALA A 604 -19.92 -6.18 -36.33
C ALA A 604 -19.66 -7.51 -37.06
N GLN A 605 -19.28 -7.43 -38.34
CA GLN A 605 -18.93 -8.60 -39.15
C GLN A 605 -17.74 -9.38 -38.57
N ALA A 606 -16.73 -8.67 -38.06
CA ALA A 606 -15.58 -9.27 -37.42
C ALA A 606 -15.95 -10.15 -36.22
N ARG A 607 -16.84 -9.64 -35.36
CA ARG A 607 -17.30 -10.36 -34.16
C ARG A 607 -18.12 -11.59 -34.52
N GLU A 608 -18.99 -11.48 -35.53
CA GLU A 608 -19.77 -12.61 -36.01
C GLU A 608 -18.88 -13.71 -36.58
N THR A 609 -17.89 -13.34 -37.38
CA THR A 609 -16.98 -14.29 -38.04
C THR A 609 -16.06 -15.00 -37.04
N THR A 610 -15.48 -14.24 -36.11
CA THR A 610 -14.46 -14.75 -35.17
C THR A 610 -15.04 -15.28 -33.85
N GLY A 611 -16.32 -15.03 -33.58
CA GLY A 611 -16.96 -15.32 -32.29
C GLY A 611 -16.46 -14.45 -31.12
N LEU A 612 -15.67 -13.41 -31.38
CA LEU A 612 -15.07 -12.58 -30.34
C LEU A 612 -16.06 -11.59 -29.73
N GLY A 613 -15.85 -11.34 -28.43
CA GLY A 613 -16.44 -10.21 -27.75
C GLY A 613 -15.92 -8.86 -28.24
N LYS A 614 -16.60 -7.78 -27.85
CA LYS A 614 -16.25 -6.42 -28.27
C LYS A 614 -14.86 -6.01 -27.80
N GLU A 615 -14.52 -6.32 -26.56
CA GLU A 615 -13.30 -5.84 -25.91
C GLU A 615 -12.10 -6.69 -26.35
N THR A 616 -12.26 -8.02 -26.36
CA THR A 616 -11.26 -8.96 -26.86
C THR A 616 -10.93 -8.69 -28.34
N LEU A 617 -11.93 -8.38 -29.18
CA LEU A 617 -11.68 -7.99 -30.57
C LEU A 617 -10.78 -6.75 -30.65
N GLN A 618 -11.10 -5.71 -29.87
CA GLN A 618 -10.32 -4.46 -29.86
C GLN A 618 -8.89 -4.68 -29.37
N ASP A 619 -8.69 -5.51 -28.34
CA ASP A 619 -7.36 -5.88 -27.85
C ASP A 619 -6.56 -6.65 -28.91
N ILE A 620 -7.19 -7.59 -29.62
CA ILE A 620 -6.54 -8.35 -30.70
C ILE A 620 -6.12 -7.41 -31.84
N ILE A 621 -7.00 -6.50 -32.28
CA ILE A 621 -6.65 -5.50 -33.30
C ILE A 621 -5.46 -4.65 -32.85
N THR A 622 -5.46 -4.21 -31.59
CA THR A 622 -4.36 -3.41 -31.03
C THR A 622 -3.06 -4.21 -31.02
N GLY A 623 -3.10 -5.47 -30.61
CA GLY A 623 -1.93 -6.37 -30.63
C GLY A 623 -1.39 -6.64 -32.04
N LEU A 624 -2.26 -6.81 -33.03
CA LEU A 624 -1.88 -7.04 -34.44
C LEU A 624 -1.30 -5.79 -35.10
N THR A 625 -1.71 -4.60 -34.67
CA THR A 625 -1.25 -3.32 -35.25
C THR A 625 0.05 -2.82 -34.65
N LYS A 626 0.34 -3.19 -33.39
CA LYS A 626 1.57 -2.80 -32.66
C LYS A 626 2.14 -4.00 -31.88
N PRO A 627 2.77 -4.98 -32.54
CA PRO A 627 3.45 -6.07 -31.84
C PRO A 627 4.60 -5.51 -30.98
N GLY A 628 4.80 -6.09 -29.80
CA GLY A 628 5.85 -5.72 -28.86
C GLY A 628 5.61 -4.39 -28.13
N ARG A 629 4.40 -3.81 -28.23
CA ARG A 629 4.06 -2.56 -27.56
C ARG A 629 4.36 -2.63 -26.07
N ASP A 630 5.09 -1.64 -25.58
CA ASP A 630 5.26 -1.36 -24.16
C ASP A 630 4.37 -0.17 -23.80
N LEU A 631 3.51 -0.32 -22.81
CA LEU A 631 2.61 0.75 -22.36
C LEU A 631 3.35 1.97 -21.82
N ARG A 632 4.63 1.80 -21.44
CA ARG A 632 5.48 2.86 -20.90
C ARG A 632 6.05 3.77 -22.00
N ASP A 633 6.02 3.33 -23.27
CA ASP A 633 6.53 4.12 -24.40
C ASP A 633 5.67 5.38 -24.66
N ASP A 634 4.44 5.42 -24.16
CA ASP A 634 3.52 6.56 -24.25
C ASP A 634 3.73 7.61 -23.13
N ILE A 635 4.65 7.36 -22.17
CA ILE A 635 4.95 8.24 -21.02
C ILE A 635 6.13 9.18 -21.35
N ALA A 636 6.11 10.40 -20.79
CA ALA A 636 7.20 11.37 -20.95
C ALA A 636 8.54 10.83 -20.43
N GLN A 637 9.57 10.89 -21.27
CA GLN A 637 10.92 10.45 -20.92
C GLN A 637 11.53 11.31 -19.80
N PRO A 638 12.45 10.77 -18.99
CA PRO A 638 13.10 11.53 -17.93
C PRO A 638 13.81 12.77 -18.46
N LEU A 639 13.85 13.83 -17.65
CA LEU A 639 14.52 15.08 -18.02
C LEU A 639 16.03 14.85 -18.18
N LEU A 640 16.52 14.92 -19.42
CA LEU A 640 17.94 14.82 -19.75
C LEU A 640 18.62 16.17 -19.51
N ARG A 641 19.67 16.19 -18.68
CA ARG A 641 20.36 17.42 -18.29
C ARG A 641 21.81 17.46 -18.79
N GLN A 642 22.32 18.69 -18.93
CA GLN A 642 23.72 19.01 -19.17
C GLN A 642 24.26 20.11 -18.22
N ASP A 643 23.39 20.78 -17.46
CA ASP A 643 23.65 21.97 -16.64
C ASP A 643 22.98 21.87 -15.26
N VAL A 644 23.48 22.66 -14.30
CA VAL A 644 23.13 22.55 -12.88
C VAL A 644 22.89 23.94 -12.25
N LEU A 645 21.81 24.11 -11.45
CA LEU A 645 21.41 25.38 -10.78
C LEU A 645 21.56 25.32 -9.26
N SER A 646 22.11 26.33 -8.57
CA SER A 646 22.34 26.29 -7.10
C SER A 646 21.20 26.88 -6.26
N MET A 647 21.14 26.56 -4.96
CA MET A 647 20.09 27.09 -4.07
C MET A 647 20.21 28.61 -3.86
N GLU A 648 21.43 29.14 -3.92
CA GLU A 648 21.71 30.58 -3.80
C GLU A 648 21.19 31.37 -5.01
N ASP A 649 20.99 30.68 -6.14
CA ASP A 649 20.41 31.25 -7.34
C ASP A 649 18.88 31.31 -7.26
N LEU A 650 18.25 30.59 -6.32
CA LEU A 650 16.80 30.53 -6.19
C LEU A 650 16.24 31.82 -5.61
N LYS A 651 15.31 32.42 -6.36
CA LYS A 651 14.56 33.60 -5.93
C LYS A 651 13.07 33.29 -5.97
N PRO A 652 12.27 33.80 -5.01
CA PRO A 652 10.81 33.75 -5.13
C PRO A 652 10.34 34.25 -6.50
N GLY A 653 9.42 33.52 -7.12
CA GLY A 653 8.91 33.77 -8.47
C GLY A 653 9.74 33.17 -9.62
N MET A 654 10.90 32.55 -9.35
CA MET A 654 11.69 31.87 -10.39
C MET A 654 10.95 30.63 -10.90
N GLU A 655 10.82 30.52 -12.22
CA GLU A 655 10.26 29.35 -12.91
C GLU A 655 11.33 28.28 -13.11
N LEU A 656 10.98 27.04 -12.76
CA LEU A 656 11.85 25.87 -12.90
C LEU A 656 11.04 24.67 -13.38
N GLN A 657 11.71 23.78 -14.11
CA GLN A 657 11.19 22.43 -14.36
C GLN A 657 11.80 21.45 -13.37
N GLY A 658 10.95 20.63 -12.77
CA GLY A 658 11.36 19.62 -11.81
C GLY A 658 10.63 18.31 -12.02
N THR A 659 11.14 17.25 -11.40
CA THR A 659 10.54 15.92 -11.42
C THR A 659 9.88 15.62 -10.09
N VAL A 660 8.63 15.18 -10.10
CA VAL A 660 7.91 14.78 -8.88
C VAL A 660 8.58 13.54 -8.29
N ARG A 661 9.10 13.67 -7.06
CA ARG A 661 9.78 12.59 -6.33
C ARG A 661 8.85 11.75 -5.49
N ASN A 662 7.86 12.40 -4.90
CA ASN A 662 6.94 11.76 -3.98
C ASN A 662 5.61 12.51 -3.95
N VAL A 663 4.49 11.78 -3.87
CA VAL A 663 3.16 12.34 -3.69
C VAL A 663 2.65 11.92 -2.31
N VAL A 664 2.08 12.87 -1.57
CA VAL A 664 1.53 12.69 -0.23
C VAL A 664 0.14 13.33 -0.15
N ASP A 665 -0.67 13.02 0.87
CA ASP A 665 -2.06 13.51 0.95
C ASP A 665 -2.22 15.04 0.88
N PHE A 666 -1.20 15.78 1.35
CA PHE A 666 -1.24 17.23 1.46
C PHE A 666 -0.43 17.96 0.38
N GLY A 667 0.17 17.25 -0.59
CA GLY A 667 0.96 17.87 -1.65
C GLY A 667 1.86 16.91 -2.41
N ALA A 668 2.84 17.47 -3.12
CA ALA A 668 3.86 16.72 -3.84
C ALA A 668 5.24 17.33 -3.61
N PHE A 669 6.25 16.48 -3.53
CA PHE A 669 7.66 16.86 -3.47
C PHE A 669 8.26 16.79 -4.86
N VAL A 670 8.92 17.88 -5.28
CA VAL A 670 9.47 18.06 -6.62
C VAL A 670 10.97 18.35 -6.51
N ASP A 671 11.76 17.56 -7.21
CA ASP A 671 13.18 17.81 -7.41
C ASP A 671 13.38 18.79 -8.56
N ILE A 672 13.73 20.03 -8.20
CA ILE A 672 14.04 21.13 -9.12
C ILE A 672 15.54 21.24 -9.45
N GLY A 673 16.33 20.21 -9.14
CA GLY A 673 17.77 20.22 -9.35
C GLY A 673 18.53 21.04 -8.32
N VAL A 674 18.06 21.04 -7.06
CA VAL A 674 18.79 21.58 -5.90
C VAL A 674 18.84 20.53 -4.78
N LYS A 675 19.67 20.73 -3.76
CA LYS A 675 19.92 19.73 -2.70
C LYS A 675 18.66 19.26 -1.95
N GLN A 676 17.62 20.07 -1.93
CA GLN A 676 16.40 19.81 -1.18
C GLN A 676 15.20 19.80 -2.13
N ASP A 677 14.34 18.78 -2.01
CA ASP A 677 13.07 18.76 -2.73
C ASP A 677 12.19 19.92 -2.27
N GLY A 678 11.55 20.58 -3.24
CA GLY A 678 10.54 21.58 -2.96
C GLY A 678 9.16 20.97 -2.79
N MET A 679 8.36 21.49 -1.87
CA MET A 679 7.01 21.02 -1.59
C MET A 679 5.98 21.90 -2.27
N VAL A 680 5.15 21.33 -3.15
CA VAL A 680 3.94 21.95 -3.66
C VAL A 680 2.77 21.48 -2.78
N HIS A 681 2.16 22.40 -2.02
CA HIS A 681 0.96 22.08 -1.24
C HIS A 681 -0.24 21.76 -2.14
N ILE A 682 -1.20 20.94 -1.69
CA ILE A 682 -2.37 20.52 -2.49
C ILE A 682 -3.15 21.70 -3.11
N SER A 683 -3.30 22.79 -2.36
CA SER A 683 -3.99 24.01 -2.82
C SER A 683 -3.20 24.82 -3.86
N LYS A 684 -1.94 24.45 -4.11
CA LYS A 684 -1.01 25.11 -5.03
C LYS A 684 -0.68 24.23 -6.23
N LEU A 685 -1.29 23.04 -6.35
CA LEU A 685 -1.14 22.13 -7.50
C LEU A 685 -1.98 22.56 -8.71
N SER A 686 -3.16 23.15 -8.49
CA SER A 686 -4.07 23.53 -9.56
C SER A 686 -5.01 24.67 -9.17
N ASN A 687 -5.51 25.42 -10.16
CA ASN A 687 -6.50 26.49 -9.98
C ASN A 687 -7.91 25.96 -9.67
N ARG A 688 -8.15 24.66 -9.81
CA ARG A 688 -9.41 23.98 -9.44
C ARG A 688 -9.25 23.28 -8.10
N PHE A 689 -10.39 22.97 -7.46
CA PHE A 689 -10.38 22.14 -6.26
C PHE A 689 -9.75 20.76 -6.57
N VAL A 690 -8.73 20.40 -5.80
CA VAL A 690 -8.02 19.13 -5.89
C VAL A 690 -8.42 18.29 -4.68
N LYS A 691 -9.00 17.11 -4.90
CA LYS A 691 -9.38 16.20 -3.82
C LYS A 691 -8.16 15.44 -3.32
N HIS A 692 -7.37 14.88 -4.23
CA HIS A 692 -6.11 14.22 -3.91
C HIS A 692 -4.98 14.73 -4.82
N PRO A 693 -3.75 14.93 -4.33
CA PRO A 693 -2.63 15.34 -5.16
C PRO A 693 -2.37 14.40 -6.36
N SER A 694 -2.61 13.09 -6.17
CA SER A 694 -2.52 12.07 -7.22
C SER A 694 -3.48 12.29 -8.40
N ASP A 695 -4.52 13.12 -8.25
CA ASP A 695 -5.44 13.48 -9.34
C ASP A 695 -4.80 14.48 -10.34
N VAL A 696 -3.67 15.10 -9.96
CA VAL A 696 -3.02 16.17 -10.73
C VAL A 696 -1.59 15.80 -11.11
N VAL A 697 -0.86 15.12 -10.21
CA VAL A 697 0.54 14.76 -10.41
C VAL A 697 0.83 13.34 -9.93
N ALA A 698 1.76 12.68 -10.61
CA ALA A 698 2.27 11.36 -10.30
C ALA A 698 3.79 11.37 -10.09
N VAL A 699 4.32 10.37 -9.36
CA VAL A 699 5.77 10.20 -9.19
C VAL A 699 6.43 9.99 -10.55
N GLY A 700 7.47 10.77 -10.85
CA GLY A 700 8.15 10.77 -12.15
C GLY A 700 7.65 11.84 -13.12
N ASP A 701 6.52 12.49 -12.87
CA ASP A 701 6.03 13.57 -13.73
C ASP A 701 7.02 14.74 -13.79
N ILE A 702 7.19 15.30 -14.99
CA ILE A 702 7.92 16.55 -15.19
C ILE A 702 6.92 17.70 -15.09
N VAL A 703 7.09 18.55 -14.08
CA VAL A 703 6.20 19.67 -13.79
C VAL A 703 6.95 21.00 -13.86
N THR A 704 6.25 22.04 -14.26
CA THR A 704 6.74 23.43 -14.16
C THR A 704 6.25 24.02 -12.85
N VAL A 705 7.17 24.59 -12.08
CA VAL A 705 6.94 25.12 -10.73
C VAL A 705 7.60 26.48 -10.56
N TRP A 706 7.04 27.29 -9.68
CA TRP A 706 7.60 28.57 -9.25
C TRP A 706 7.98 28.50 -7.77
N ILE A 707 9.09 29.16 -7.40
CA ILE A 707 9.48 29.31 -5.99
C ILE A 707 8.48 30.22 -5.27
N ASP A 708 7.80 29.69 -4.24
CA ASP A 708 6.88 30.47 -3.38
C ASP A 708 7.67 31.10 -2.22
N SER A 709 8.40 30.28 -1.46
CA SER A 709 9.29 30.76 -0.40
C SER A 709 10.43 29.77 -0.12
N VAL A 710 11.52 30.27 0.48
CA VAL A 710 12.69 29.48 0.85
C VAL A 710 13.02 29.75 2.32
N ASP A 711 13.00 28.70 3.16
CA ASP A 711 13.46 28.74 4.54
C ASP A 711 14.80 27.99 4.64
N THR A 712 15.88 28.75 4.71
CA THR A 712 17.24 28.23 4.77
C THR A 712 17.58 27.59 6.12
N ASN A 713 16.94 28.01 7.22
CA ASN A 713 17.19 27.47 8.56
C ASN A 713 16.60 26.06 8.70
N LYS A 714 15.38 25.87 8.19
CA LYS A 714 14.70 24.56 8.21
C LYS A 714 15.01 23.70 6.99
N GLY A 715 15.73 24.24 6.00
CA GLY A 715 16.02 23.57 4.74
C GLY A 715 14.74 23.19 4.01
N ARG A 716 13.80 24.13 3.85
CA ARG A 716 12.50 23.90 3.20
C ARG A 716 12.32 24.86 2.03
N ILE A 717 11.87 24.33 0.89
CA ILE A 717 11.52 25.11 -0.29
C ILE A 717 10.02 24.90 -0.53
N ALA A 718 9.24 25.97 -0.49
CA ALA A 718 7.84 25.94 -0.87
C ALA A 718 7.72 26.29 -2.36
N LEU A 719 6.96 25.49 -3.09
CA LEU A 719 6.75 25.62 -4.52
C LEU A 719 5.26 25.82 -4.82
N THR A 720 4.97 26.40 -5.97
CA THR A 720 3.61 26.47 -6.53
C THR A 720 3.61 26.06 -8.00
N MET A 721 2.55 25.38 -8.43
CA MET A 721 2.24 25.12 -9.85
C MET A 721 1.20 26.10 -10.40
N LEU A 722 0.79 27.08 -9.59
CA LEU A 722 -0.11 28.14 -10.04
C LEU A 722 0.73 29.22 -10.71
N THR A 723 0.30 29.65 -11.89
CA THR A 723 0.91 30.77 -12.60
C THR A 723 0.77 32.02 -11.72
N GLN A 724 1.90 32.63 -11.36
CA GLN A 724 1.89 33.93 -10.69
C GLN A 724 1.40 34.97 -11.72
N GLN A 725 0.23 35.58 -11.48
CA GLN A 725 -0.23 36.75 -12.22
C GLN A 725 0.52 38.00 -11.78
#